data_AF-A0A7C3ZAV8-F1
#
_entry.id   AF-A0A7C3ZAV8-F1
#
_cell.length_a   1.000
_cell.length_b   1.000
_cell.length_c   1.000
_cell.angle_alpha   90.00
_cell.angle_beta   90.00
_cell.angle_gamma   90.00
#
_symmetry.space_group_name_H-M   'P 1'
#
loop_
_entity.id
_entity.type
_entity.pdbx_description
1 polymer ?
#
loop_
_entity_poly.entity_id
_entity_poly.type
_entity_poly.pdbx_seq_one_letter_code
_entity_poly.pdbx_strand_id
1 'polypeptide(L)'
;MSVLSRIYTPGVGAVCREIDKNPLASFKLTCRGNSIALISDGSAGFEFGNIGALAVLPKLEAKSVVYKTFANVDAVPVALATQDADEIVEIVRILAPSFGGFCLESIAAPKCFTIESRIRKAVRVAVLHHEFHAAGIIVLAALWNALKVVGKKPEEVRIVINGAGVAGIGVAKGLYVAGLRNVVLCDRHGALRVYRTEGMNWAKSEIARLVRSESFKGPLSEVIKGADVFIGLSAKNLVTREMVASMAPDSIVFALALPEPEISEAEAKAGGAAVVATGLSRSDNQIRSSLVTPGFFRGCLDVGAERVNVQMYLAAARALAGMISEDKLSPTNIIPRQMDWHISPVVSEAVARAAQETGVAKIGPEEMPPERVHERTERYIYEGELAWLPQEGQDYGKMSIEEEALEVHRRYQGVIQVYTKVPIKDEIIYRQLYAPEAVAEVIRKILDDPMAAYDYTCKNNLVAIVTDGSAVLGLGNLGPRAALPVMEGKAVLFKTFGGVEAFPMCISTQESDFVVRLVETISPAFGGINLEDISSPRCFEIEQKLMEVLDIPVFHDDQHGTAVVALAGLLNALKIVDRKLEEVKIVFNGAGASAISTAKLLIQAGAQHIIVCDTKGAIFKGRSVGMNRIKEELAEITNPERQQGSLAEVIRGADVFIGLSGPNVLSQDMVRSMASQPIVFAMANPDPEIQPEAAKAAGAAVVATGRSDFPNQVNNCLAFPGIFRGALDIRARAINDAMNLAAAHAIAGLVGQDLAPGYILPNAMDFRVPPAVAEATARAGLATGMARIHIDPERVGRHTREFIYDERLSLIGV
;
A
#
# COMPACT_ATOMS: atom_id res chain seq x y z
N MET A 1 -1.19 -28.17 -14.56
CA MET A 1 -1.40 -27.54 -13.24
C MET A 1 -1.50 -26.04 -13.44
N SER A 2 -2.31 -25.33 -12.64
CA SER A 2 -2.63 -23.91 -12.87
C SER A 2 -1.56 -22.98 -12.29
N VAL A 3 -1.38 -21.79 -12.86
CA VAL A 3 -0.48 -20.76 -12.34
C VAL A 3 -0.86 -20.37 -10.90
N LEU A 4 -2.16 -20.39 -10.58
CA LEU A 4 -2.68 -20.08 -9.24
C LEU A 4 -2.07 -20.95 -8.14
N SER A 5 -1.79 -22.24 -8.39
CA SER A 5 -1.23 -23.11 -7.35
C SER A 5 0.21 -22.76 -6.97
N ARG A 6 0.90 -21.98 -7.82
CA ARG A 6 2.28 -21.51 -7.60
C ARG A 6 2.35 -20.17 -6.87
N ILE A 7 1.45 -19.25 -7.20
CA ILE A 7 1.41 -17.88 -6.64
C ILE A 7 0.43 -17.74 -5.45
N TYR A 8 -0.39 -18.75 -5.22
CA TYR A 8 -1.36 -18.83 -4.14
C TYR A 8 -1.33 -20.23 -3.53
N THR A 9 -2.46 -20.76 -3.07
CA THR A 9 -2.52 -22.06 -2.40
C THR A 9 -2.44 -23.25 -3.37
N PRO A 10 -1.72 -24.34 -3.02
CA PRO A 10 -0.98 -24.55 -1.76
C PRO A 10 0.49 -24.05 -1.77
N GLY A 11 1.07 -23.73 -2.94
CA GLY A 11 2.52 -23.48 -3.08
C GLY A 11 3.06 -22.32 -2.23
N VAL A 12 2.29 -21.25 -2.09
CA VAL A 12 2.68 -20.04 -1.33
C VAL A 12 3.05 -20.33 0.12
N GLY A 13 2.52 -21.41 0.71
CA GLY A 13 2.85 -21.82 2.08
C GLY A 13 4.34 -22.11 2.28
N ALA A 14 5.06 -22.56 1.25
CA ALA A 14 6.50 -22.76 1.31
C ALA A 14 7.27 -21.43 1.41
N VAL A 15 6.82 -20.40 0.68
CA VAL A 15 7.37 -19.05 0.72
C VAL A 15 7.17 -18.43 2.11
N CYS A 16 5.97 -18.57 2.67
CA CYS A 16 5.66 -18.13 4.04
C CYS A 16 6.60 -18.78 5.07
N ARG A 17 6.79 -20.10 5.00
CA ARG A 17 7.69 -20.83 5.91
C ARG A 17 9.16 -20.41 5.77
N GLU A 18 9.60 -20.06 4.57
CA GLU A 18 10.96 -19.56 4.35
C GLU A 18 11.17 -18.18 4.99
N ILE A 19 10.18 -17.29 4.87
CA ILE A 19 10.22 -15.97 5.52
C ILE A 19 10.07 -16.08 7.04
N ASP A 20 9.27 -17.02 7.54
CA ASP A 20 9.16 -17.28 8.98
C ASP A 20 10.52 -17.68 9.59
N LYS A 21 11.25 -18.59 8.92
CA LYS A 21 12.63 -18.96 9.30
C LYS A 21 13.62 -17.81 9.18
N ASN A 22 13.49 -16.99 8.14
CA ASN A 22 14.35 -15.84 7.90
C ASN A 22 13.53 -14.61 7.51
N PRO A 23 13.11 -13.78 8.49
CA PRO A 23 12.27 -12.61 8.23
C PRO A 23 12.87 -11.57 7.29
N LEU A 24 14.18 -11.61 7.03
CA LEU A 24 14.84 -10.75 6.04
C LEU A 24 14.61 -11.23 4.60
N ALA A 25 14.33 -12.51 4.39
CA ALA A 25 14.01 -13.08 3.09
C ALA A 25 12.77 -12.43 2.45
N SER A 26 11.87 -11.83 3.26
CA SER A 26 10.75 -11.02 2.76
C SER A 26 11.19 -9.96 1.76
N PHE A 27 12.36 -9.35 1.92
CA PHE A 27 12.86 -8.34 0.99
C PHE A 27 13.22 -8.93 -0.39
N LYS A 28 13.56 -10.22 -0.47
CA LYS A 28 13.93 -10.91 -1.71
C LYS A 28 12.77 -11.69 -2.35
N LEU A 29 11.76 -12.06 -1.56
CA LEU A 29 10.67 -12.96 -1.96
C LEU A 29 9.31 -12.25 -2.12
N THR A 30 9.23 -10.97 -1.79
CA THR A 30 7.98 -10.20 -1.77
C THR A 30 8.21 -8.79 -2.32
N CYS A 31 7.12 -8.12 -2.71
CA CYS A 31 7.09 -6.76 -3.25
C CYS A 31 7.71 -5.72 -2.31
N ARG A 32 7.95 -6.08 -1.04
CA ARG A 32 8.68 -5.29 -0.06
C ARG A 32 10.05 -4.86 -0.57
N GLY A 33 10.72 -5.69 -1.38
CA GLY A 33 12.01 -5.37 -1.99
C GLY A 33 11.97 -4.19 -2.98
N ASN A 34 10.78 -3.86 -3.49
CA ASN A 34 10.59 -2.84 -4.52
C ASN A 34 9.59 -1.73 -4.14
N SER A 35 8.96 -1.81 -2.97
CA SER A 35 7.88 -0.91 -2.56
C SER A 35 8.26 0.03 -1.43
N ILE A 36 7.69 1.24 -1.49
CA ILE A 36 7.80 2.25 -0.42
C ILE A 36 6.43 2.83 -0.10
N ALA A 37 6.24 3.33 1.11
CA ALA A 37 5.05 4.11 1.46
C ALA A 37 5.34 5.62 1.40
N LEU A 38 4.46 6.35 0.71
CA LEU A 38 4.43 7.82 0.73
C LEU A 38 3.50 8.26 1.87
N ILE A 39 4.09 8.64 2.99
CA ILE A 39 3.37 8.98 4.23
C ILE A 39 3.08 10.48 4.27
N SER A 40 1.81 10.84 4.41
CA SER A 40 1.40 12.23 4.59
C SER A 40 0.19 12.37 5.50
N ASP A 41 0.13 13.44 6.28
CA ASP A 41 -1.04 13.84 7.07
C ASP A 41 -1.78 15.05 6.48
N GLY A 42 -1.34 15.51 5.30
CA GLY A 42 -1.89 16.67 4.60
C GLY A 42 -1.70 18.02 5.33
N SER A 43 -0.87 18.09 6.37
CA SER A 43 -0.75 19.31 7.17
C SER A 43 0.07 20.44 6.51
N ALA A 44 0.79 20.15 5.42
CA ALA A 44 1.53 21.11 4.61
C ALA A 44 1.25 20.96 3.09
N GLY A 45 -0.02 21.12 2.71
CA GLY A 45 -0.50 21.11 1.33
C GLY A 45 -0.32 22.45 0.61
N PHE A 46 0.77 22.59 -0.14
CA PHE A 46 1.07 23.75 -1.00
C PHE A 46 0.77 25.11 -0.33
N GLU A 47 0.04 26.00 -1.01
CA GLU A 47 -0.40 27.30 -0.50
C GLU A 47 -1.64 27.24 0.42
N PHE A 48 -2.29 26.08 0.49
CA PHE A 48 -3.54 25.88 1.23
C PHE A 48 -3.33 25.61 2.73
N GLY A 49 -2.08 25.33 3.15
CA GLY A 49 -1.78 24.98 4.52
C GLY A 49 -2.23 23.55 4.85
N ASN A 50 -3.11 23.39 5.82
CA ASN A 50 -3.61 22.07 6.22
C ASN A 50 -4.81 21.67 5.35
N ILE A 51 -4.61 20.70 4.45
CA ILE A 51 -5.63 20.21 3.52
C ILE A 51 -6.23 18.87 3.96
N GLY A 52 -5.66 18.22 4.98
CA GLY A 52 -6.09 16.92 5.46
C GLY A 52 -5.75 15.74 4.54
N ALA A 53 -6.10 14.54 5.00
CA ALA A 53 -5.65 13.28 4.40
C ALA A 53 -6.26 12.98 3.02
N LEU A 54 -7.53 13.33 2.79
CA LEU A 54 -8.17 13.06 1.49
C LEU A 54 -7.61 13.97 0.39
N ALA A 55 -7.50 15.26 0.67
CA ALA A 55 -7.07 16.23 -0.32
C ALA A 55 -5.59 16.11 -0.67
N VAL A 56 -4.74 15.45 0.13
CA VAL A 56 -3.32 15.23 -0.23
C VAL A 56 -3.12 14.10 -1.24
N LEU A 57 -4.10 13.22 -1.45
CA LEU A 57 -3.99 12.04 -2.31
C LEU A 57 -3.52 12.33 -3.74
N PRO A 58 -4.01 13.35 -4.47
CA PRO A 58 -3.53 13.65 -5.82
C PRO A 58 -2.02 13.89 -5.88
N LYS A 59 -1.45 14.53 -4.84
CA LYS A 59 0.00 14.76 -4.74
C LYS A 59 0.75 13.45 -4.53
N LEU A 60 0.25 12.56 -3.67
CA LEU A 60 0.88 11.27 -3.41
C LEU A 60 0.81 10.36 -4.64
N GLU A 61 -0.33 10.32 -5.33
CA GLU A 61 -0.50 9.54 -6.56
C GLU A 61 0.40 10.05 -7.68
N ALA A 62 0.48 11.36 -7.90
CA ALA A 62 1.40 11.94 -8.87
C ALA A 62 2.86 11.58 -8.56
N LYS A 63 3.23 11.52 -7.28
CA LYS A 63 4.56 11.02 -6.86
C LYS A 63 4.73 9.55 -7.16
N SER A 64 3.74 8.71 -6.88
CA SER A 64 3.77 7.29 -7.24
C SER A 64 4.08 7.09 -8.72
N VAL A 65 3.48 7.90 -9.59
CA VAL A 65 3.78 7.89 -11.04
C VAL A 65 5.23 8.26 -11.33
N VAL A 66 5.77 9.30 -10.67
CA VAL A 66 7.18 9.71 -10.82
C VAL A 66 8.15 8.61 -10.35
N TYR A 67 7.90 8.01 -9.18
CA TYR A 67 8.72 6.90 -8.66
C TYR A 67 8.72 5.69 -9.58
N LYS A 68 7.55 5.31 -10.10
CA LYS A 68 7.45 4.20 -11.04
C LYS A 68 8.19 4.55 -12.33
N THR A 69 7.88 5.68 -12.95
CA THR A 69 8.42 6.05 -14.28
C THR A 69 9.93 6.24 -14.29
N PHE A 70 10.50 6.88 -13.27
CA PHE A 70 11.92 7.24 -13.29
C PHE A 70 12.81 6.26 -12.53
N ALA A 71 12.28 5.24 -11.85
CA ALA A 71 13.10 4.36 -11.01
C ALA A 71 12.53 2.95 -10.79
N ASN A 72 11.42 2.59 -11.43
CA ASN A 72 10.69 1.33 -11.19
C ASN A 72 10.40 1.06 -9.70
N VAL A 73 10.14 2.09 -8.91
CA VAL A 73 9.83 1.94 -7.48
C VAL A 73 8.31 1.97 -7.28
N ASP A 74 7.78 0.95 -6.62
CA ASP A 74 6.36 0.82 -6.34
C ASP A 74 5.99 1.64 -5.10
N ALA A 75 5.80 2.95 -5.31
CA ALA A 75 5.44 3.88 -4.24
C ALA A 75 3.92 3.90 -4.01
N VAL A 76 3.49 3.57 -2.80
CA VAL A 76 2.07 3.47 -2.42
C VAL A 76 1.65 4.71 -1.62
N PRO A 77 0.55 5.39 -2.00
CA PRO A 77 0.04 6.54 -1.24
C PRO A 77 -0.57 6.08 0.08
N VAL A 78 -0.08 6.61 1.20
CA VAL A 78 -0.59 6.34 2.55
C VAL A 78 -0.88 7.67 3.24
N ALA A 79 -2.10 8.17 3.03
CA ALA A 79 -2.58 9.39 3.67
C ALA A 79 -3.20 9.07 5.04
N LEU A 80 -2.74 9.77 6.08
CA LEU A 80 -3.07 9.51 7.47
C LEU A 80 -4.13 10.50 7.98
N ALA A 81 -5.26 10.00 8.45
CA ALA A 81 -6.30 10.77 9.12
C ALA A 81 -5.93 11.14 10.58
N THR A 82 -4.64 11.31 10.88
CA THR A 82 -4.13 11.81 12.15
C THR A 82 -3.00 12.80 11.90
N GLN A 83 -2.86 13.74 12.81
CA GLN A 83 -1.81 14.75 12.81
C GLN A 83 -0.92 14.67 14.05
N ASP A 84 -1.18 13.69 14.94
CA ASP A 84 -0.38 13.43 16.12
C ASP A 84 0.97 12.80 15.72
N ALA A 85 2.06 13.36 16.25
CA ALA A 85 3.40 12.94 15.85
C ALA A 85 3.75 11.53 16.33
N ASP A 86 3.25 11.13 17.50
CA ASP A 86 3.59 9.84 18.11
C ASP A 86 2.77 8.72 17.48
N GLU A 87 1.51 9.00 17.17
CA GLU A 87 0.66 8.10 16.40
C GLU A 87 1.22 7.86 14.99
N ILE A 88 1.68 8.90 14.27
CA ILE A 88 2.30 8.74 12.95
C ILE A 88 3.55 7.84 13.04
N VAL A 89 4.41 8.05 14.04
CA VAL A 89 5.60 7.22 14.25
C VAL A 89 5.23 5.76 14.49
N GLU A 90 4.21 5.53 15.32
CA GLU A 90 3.74 4.20 15.67
C GLU A 90 3.08 3.49 14.48
N ILE A 91 2.27 4.19 13.69
CA ILE A 91 1.70 3.68 12.44
C ILE A 91 2.80 3.23 11.48
N VAL A 92 3.82 4.07 11.25
CA VAL A 92 4.93 3.73 10.36
C VAL A 92 5.71 2.52 10.88
N ARG A 93 5.91 2.42 12.21
CA ARG A 93 6.54 1.26 12.84
C ARG A 93 5.73 -0.02 12.58
N ILE A 94 4.40 0.06 12.70
CA ILE A 94 3.49 -1.07 12.50
C ILE A 94 3.40 -1.49 11.03
N LEU A 95 3.49 -0.54 10.08
CA LEU A 95 3.48 -0.79 8.63
C LEU A 95 4.82 -1.27 8.07
N ALA A 96 5.92 -1.16 8.82
CA ALA A 96 7.27 -1.53 8.39
C ALA A 96 7.45 -2.95 7.81
N PRO A 97 6.65 -3.97 8.19
CA PRO A 97 6.69 -5.26 7.51
C PRO A 97 6.37 -5.18 6.02
N SER A 98 5.46 -4.29 5.60
CA SER A 98 4.93 -4.24 4.23
C SER A 98 5.83 -3.52 3.23
N PHE A 99 6.71 -2.61 3.71
CA PHE A 99 7.46 -1.70 2.85
C PHE A 99 8.99 -1.86 2.99
N GLY A 100 9.70 -1.59 1.91
CA GLY A 100 11.15 -1.50 1.84
C GLY A 100 11.70 -0.12 2.22
N GLY A 101 10.85 0.91 2.28
CA GLY A 101 11.20 2.26 2.71
C GLY A 101 9.98 3.18 2.92
N PHE A 102 10.23 4.35 3.51
CA PHE A 102 9.21 5.35 3.80
C PHE A 102 9.65 6.74 3.33
N CYS A 103 8.79 7.42 2.57
CA CYS A 103 8.99 8.83 2.22
C CYS A 103 7.93 9.70 2.91
N LEU A 104 8.36 10.63 3.75
CA LEU A 104 7.49 11.63 4.38
C LEU A 104 7.24 12.79 3.41
N GLU A 105 5.96 13.16 3.30
CA GLU A 105 5.44 14.10 2.33
C GLU A 105 4.45 15.06 2.96
N SER A 106 4.55 16.35 2.66
CA SER A 106 3.55 17.36 3.07
C SER A 106 3.21 17.39 4.57
N ILE A 107 4.18 17.12 5.46
CA ILE A 107 3.99 17.19 6.92
C ILE A 107 4.56 18.52 7.43
N ALA A 108 3.77 19.27 8.20
CA ALA A 108 4.14 20.60 8.67
C ALA A 108 5.30 20.58 9.69
N ALA A 109 6.13 21.62 9.63
CA ALA A 109 7.10 21.93 10.67
C ALA A 109 6.39 22.48 11.93
N PRO A 110 6.90 22.21 13.14
CA PRO A 110 8.14 21.49 13.43
C PRO A 110 7.97 19.97 13.64
N LYS A 111 6.74 19.46 13.68
CA LYS A 111 6.47 18.04 14.03
C LYS A 111 7.10 17.04 13.05
N CYS A 112 7.20 17.39 11.77
CA CYS A 112 7.81 16.56 10.74
C CYS A 112 9.25 16.13 11.10
N PHE A 113 10.02 16.98 11.79
CA PHE A 113 11.40 16.67 12.21
C PHE A 113 11.41 15.67 13.37
N THR A 114 10.45 15.77 14.29
CA THR A 114 10.28 14.80 15.38
C THR A 114 9.87 13.44 14.82
N ILE A 115 8.89 13.43 13.89
CA ILE A 115 8.41 12.23 13.21
C ILE A 115 9.57 11.54 12.47
N GLU A 116 10.26 12.27 11.60
CA GLU A 116 11.40 11.76 10.83
C GLU A 116 12.49 11.17 11.74
N SER A 117 12.89 11.90 12.79
CA SER A 117 13.94 11.44 13.69
C SER A 117 13.53 10.20 14.49
N ARG A 118 12.26 10.09 14.89
CA ARG A 118 11.76 8.96 15.69
C ARG A 118 11.55 7.73 14.81
N ILE A 119 10.99 7.89 13.60
CA ILE A 119 10.85 6.79 12.64
C ILE A 119 12.22 6.19 12.31
N ARG A 120 13.23 7.01 11.99
CA ARG A 120 14.60 6.51 11.69
C ARG A 120 15.23 5.70 12.82
N LYS A 121 14.81 5.92 14.06
CA LYS A 121 15.24 5.13 15.22
C LYS A 121 14.42 3.86 15.40
N ALA A 122 13.11 3.93 15.10
CA ALA A 122 12.14 2.87 15.30
C ALA A 122 12.19 1.76 14.24
N VAL A 123 12.53 2.10 12.98
CA VAL A 123 12.56 1.13 11.88
C VAL A 123 13.96 0.92 11.31
N ARG A 124 14.14 -0.19 10.58
CA ARG A 124 15.40 -0.60 9.91
C ARG A 124 15.22 -0.69 8.40
N VAL A 125 14.75 0.42 7.82
CA VAL A 125 14.56 0.63 6.38
C VAL A 125 14.94 2.07 6.02
N ALA A 126 15.09 2.36 4.73
CA ALA A 126 15.35 3.72 4.25
C ALA A 126 14.17 4.65 4.56
N VAL A 127 14.44 5.79 5.20
CA VAL A 127 13.45 6.81 5.53
C VAL A 127 13.96 8.15 5.03
N LEU A 128 13.17 8.80 4.19
CA LEU A 128 13.44 10.14 3.67
C LEU A 128 12.27 11.06 3.93
N HIS A 129 12.53 12.35 4.02
CA HIS A 129 11.48 13.36 3.95
C HIS A 129 11.76 14.23 2.72
N HIS A 130 10.80 14.28 1.80
CA HIS A 130 11.00 14.91 0.49
C HIS A 130 11.30 16.41 0.59
N GLU A 131 10.44 17.18 1.27
CA GLU A 131 10.64 18.62 1.44
C GLU A 131 11.86 18.96 2.30
N PHE A 132 12.40 18.02 3.07
CA PHE A 132 13.56 18.25 3.94
C PHE A 132 14.87 17.81 3.28
N HIS A 133 15.03 16.51 3.01
CA HIS A 133 16.28 15.94 2.51
C HIS A 133 16.47 16.20 1.01
N ALA A 134 15.45 15.95 0.18
CA ALA A 134 15.59 16.09 -1.27
C ALA A 134 15.76 17.55 -1.69
N ALA A 135 15.09 18.49 -1.01
CA ALA A 135 15.32 19.92 -1.19
C ALA A 135 16.77 20.31 -0.88
N GLY A 136 17.34 19.81 0.23
CA GLY A 136 18.74 20.06 0.58
C GLY A 136 19.73 19.51 -0.46
N ILE A 137 19.49 18.30 -0.96
CA ILE A 137 20.35 17.65 -1.96
C ILE A 137 20.38 18.44 -3.28
N ILE A 138 19.22 18.78 -3.83
CA ILE A 138 19.15 19.44 -5.14
C ILE A 138 19.69 20.87 -5.10
N VAL A 139 19.42 21.61 -4.01
CA VAL A 139 19.93 22.97 -3.84
C VAL A 139 21.45 22.98 -3.66
N LEU A 140 21.99 22.02 -2.90
CA LEU A 140 23.44 21.89 -2.74
C LEU A 140 24.13 21.57 -4.07
N ALA A 141 23.57 20.65 -4.87
CA ALA A 141 24.09 20.31 -6.20
C ALA A 141 24.14 21.53 -7.12
N ALA A 142 23.01 22.24 -7.24
CA ALA A 142 22.91 23.45 -8.06
C ALA A 142 23.85 24.55 -7.55
N LEU A 143 24.00 24.70 -6.23
CA LEU A 143 24.87 25.72 -5.64
C LEU A 143 26.35 25.45 -5.94
N TRP A 144 26.83 24.20 -5.85
CA TRP A 144 28.22 23.89 -6.20
C TRP A 144 28.55 24.29 -7.65
N ASN A 145 27.65 24.01 -8.58
CA ASN A 145 27.80 24.39 -9.97
C ASN A 145 27.70 25.90 -10.18
N ALA A 146 26.75 26.57 -9.53
CA ALA A 146 26.62 28.03 -9.60
C ALA A 146 27.87 28.74 -9.05
N LEU A 147 28.46 28.25 -7.96
CA LEU A 147 29.71 28.78 -7.40
C LEU A 147 30.88 28.67 -8.37
N LYS A 148 30.99 27.54 -9.11
CA LYS A 148 31.99 27.39 -10.18
C LYS A 148 31.78 28.41 -11.29
N VAL A 149 30.52 28.62 -11.73
CA VAL A 149 30.18 29.59 -12.79
C VAL A 149 30.61 31.01 -12.43
N VAL A 150 30.44 31.42 -11.16
CA VAL A 150 30.83 32.76 -10.69
C VAL A 150 32.27 32.83 -10.13
N GLY A 151 33.01 31.72 -10.16
CA GLY A 151 34.39 31.66 -9.66
C GLY A 151 34.55 31.89 -8.15
N LYS A 152 33.53 31.58 -7.34
CA LYS A 152 33.56 31.77 -5.88
C LYS A 152 33.80 30.46 -5.14
N LYS A 153 34.57 30.51 -4.05
CA LYS A 153 34.85 29.35 -3.21
C LYS A 153 33.78 29.17 -2.12
N PRO A 154 33.34 27.93 -1.82
CA PRO A 154 32.31 27.68 -0.81
C PRO A 154 32.61 28.22 0.59
N GLU A 155 33.89 28.34 0.96
CA GLU A 155 34.31 28.81 2.30
C GLU A 155 34.24 30.34 2.45
N GLU A 156 34.24 31.06 1.34
CA GLU A 156 34.33 32.53 1.28
C GLU A 156 32.96 33.20 1.12
N VAL A 157 31.94 32.45 0.68
CA VAL A 157 30.62 33.00 0.37
C VAL A 157 29.72 33.18 1.59
N ARG A 158 28.94 34.25 1.60
CA ARG A 158 27.83 34.45 2.54
C ARG A 158 26.50 34.06 1.89
N ILE A 159 25.81 33.12 2.53
CA ILE A 159 24.55 32.56 2.02
C ILE A 159 23.40 33.05 2.90
N VAL A 160 22.38 33.65 2.29
CA VAL A 160 21.15 34.06 2.96
C VAL A 160 20.02 33.17 2.47
N ILE A 161 19.40 32.44 3.40
CA ILE A 161 18.21 31.62 3.12
C ILE A 161 16.99 32.33 3.70
N ASN A 162 15.95 32.54 2.91
CA ASN A 162 14.68 33.06 3.40
C ASN A 162 13.61 31.97 3.40
N GLY A 163 13.07 31.65 4.58
CA GLY A 163 12.02 30.65 4.78
C GLY A 163 12.44 29.53 5.73
N ALA A 164 12.30 29.72 7.04
CA ALA A 164 12.64 28.71 8.05
C ALA A 164 11.56 27.61 8.24
N GLY A 165 10.95 27.15 7.14
CA GLY A 165 10.07 25.97 7.10
C GLY A 165 10.85 24.67 6.93
N VAL A 166 10.18 23.59 6.51
CA VAL A 166 10.79 22.26 6.31
C VAL A 166 11.98 22.34 5.33
N ALA A 167 11.74 22.90 4.13
CA ALA A 167 12.76 23.01 3.09
C ALA A 167 13.93 23.91 3.48
N GLY A 168 13.68 25.09 4.04
CA GLY A 168 14.79 25.99 4.41
C GLY A 168 15.66 25.46 5.53
N ILE A 169 15.09 24.75 6.51
CA ILE A 169 15.89 24.04 7.53
C ILE A 169 16.67 22.88 6.87
N GLY A 170 16.07 22.17 5.91
CA GLY A 170 16.73 21.12 5.12
C GLY A 170 17.92 21.61 4.33
N VAL A 171 17.74 22.69 3.58
CA VAL A 171 18.81 23.35 2.83
C VAL A 171 19.90 23.84 3.79
N ALA A 172 19.55 24.55 4.86
CA ALA A 172 20.54 25.03 5.84
C ALA A 172 21.38 23.89 6.46
N LYS A 173 20.73 22.77 6.83
CA LYS A 173 21.43 21.58 7.34
C LYS A 173 22.30 20.92 6.28
N GLY A 174 21.81 20.80 5.04
CA GLY A 174 22.56 20.26 3.92
C GLY A 174 23.83 21.05 3.63
N LEU A 175 23.71 22.38 3.56
CA LEU A 175 24.85 23.29 3.38
C LEU A 175 25.87 23.17 4.54
N TYR A 176 25.39 23.14 5.78
CA TYR A 176 26.24 23.00 6.96
C TYR A 176 27.07 21.70 6.92
N VAL A 177 26.41 20.58 6.61
CA VAL A 177 27.04 19.26 6.52
C VAL A 177 28.02 19.16 5.34
N ALA A 178 27.78 19.91 4.28
CA ALA A 178 28.69 20.06 3.15
C ALA A 178 29.88 21.00 3.43
N GLY A 179 29.94 21.63 4.61
CA GLY A 179 31.04 22.52 5.02
C GLY A 179 30.78 24.01 4.79
N LEU A 180 29.62 24.40 4.22
CA LEU A 180 29.26 25.81 4.03
C LEU A 180 28.68 26.37 5.34
N ARG A 181 29.53 27.05 6.12
CA ARG A 181 29.21 27.49 7.49
C ARG A 181 28.68 28.93 7.59
N ASN A 182 28.93 29.77 6.59
CA ASN A 182 28.53 31.19 6.59
C ASN A 182 27.10 31.38 6.06
N VAL A 183 26.16 30.74 6.73
CA VAL A 183 24.73 30.72 6.37
C VAL A 183 23.94 31.58 7.36
N VAL A 184 23.05 32.42 6.85
CA VAL A 184 22.06 33.19 7.63
C VAL A 184 20.67 32.74 7.20
N LEU A 185 19.94 32.09 8.11
CA LEU A 185 18.56 31.67 7.87
C LEU A 185 17.59 32.73 8.39
N CYS A 186 16.63 33.13 7.57
CA CYS A 186 15.59 34.12 7.89
C CYS A 186 14.20 33.49 7.89
N ASP A 187 13.29 34.09 8.65
CA ASP A 187 11.86 33.91 8.51
C ASP A 187 11.14 35.27 8.46
N ARG A 188 9.81 35.28 8.58
CA ARG A 188 9.01 36.51 8.54
C ARG A 188 9.39 37.57 9.59
N HIS A 189 10.14 37.18 10.64
CA HIS A 189 10.62 38.08 11.69
C HIS A 189 12.10 38.47 11.51
N GLY A 190 12.70 38.16 10.35
CA GLY A 190 14.11 38.44 10.03
C GLY A 190 15.05 37.28 10.35
N ALA A 191 16.34 37.57 10.53
CA ALA A 191 17.35 36.55 10.80
C ALA A 191 17.05 35.76 12.08
N LEU A 192 17.13 34.42 12.01
CA LEU A 192 17.06 33.54 13.17
C LEU A 192 18.28 33.80 14.07
N ARG A 193 18.13 33.78 15.39
CA ARG A 193 19.26 33.87 16.34
C ARG A 193 18.96 33.04 17.56
N VAL A 194 19.99 32.52 18.22
CA VAL A 194 19.84 31.63 19.39
C VAL A 194 18.96 32.25 20.49
N TYR A 195 19.05 33.57 20.69
CA TYR A 195 18.29 34.30 21.70
C TYR A 195 17.09 35.10 21.16
N ARG A 196 16.71 34.93 19.89
CA ARG A 196 15.46 35.52 19.40
C ARG A 196 14.30 34.77 20.04
N THR A 197 13.30 35.46 20.57
CA THR A 197 12.11 34.81 21.15
C THR A 197 10.96 34.72 20.15
N GLU A 198 10.84 35.71 19.27
CA GLU A 198 9.75 35.81 18.31
C GLU A 198 9.84 34.76 17.20
N GLY A 199 8.70 34.09 16.93
CA GLY A 199 8.56 33.13 15.83
C GLY A 199 9.47 31.89 15.91
N MET A 200 10.12 31.65 17.06
CA MET A 200 11.03 30.53 17.26
C MET A 200 10.30 29.26 17.70
N ASN A 201 10.83 28.12 17.26
CA ASN A 201 10.50 26.80 17.78
C ASN A 201 11.82 26.03 18.01
N TRP A 202 11.74 24.83 18.57
CA TRP A 202 12.94 24.05 18.90
C TRP A 202 13.84 23.78 17.67
N ALA A 203 13.25 23.49 16.50
CA ALA A 203 14.00 23.21 15.28
C ALA A 203 14.71 24.45 14.73
N LYS A 204 14.02 25.61 14.75
CA LYS A 204 14.61 26.91 14.42
C LYS A 204 15.74 27.28 15.40
N SER A 205 15.57 26.97 16.68
CA SER A 205 16.61 27.21 17.68
C SER A 205 17.83 26.31 17.46
N GLU A 206 17.63 25.04 17.11
CA GLU A 206 18.71 24.10 16.82
C GLU A 206 19.51 24.57 15.60
N ILE A 207 18.85 24.89 14.49
CA ILE A 207 19.55 25.32 13.28
C ILE A 207 20.26 26.67 13.49
N ALA A 208 19.67 27.59 14.26
CA ALA A 208 20.30 28.87 14.59
C ALA A 208 21.61 28.73 15.37
N ARG A 209 21.83 27.62 16.08
CA ARG A 209 23.12 27.31 16.74
C ARG A 209 24.17 26.75 15.77
N LEU A 210 23.74 26.10 14.70
CA LEU A 210 24.62 25.47 13.71
C LEU A 210 25.12 26.48 12.68
N VAL A 211 24.24 27.39 12.24
CA VAL A 211 24.54 28.40 11.22
C VAL A 211 24.91 29.74 11.85
N ARG A 212 25.80 30.54 11.22
CA ARG A 212 26.35 31.83 11.72
C ARG A 212 25.33 32.98 11.81
N SER A 213 24.12 32.71 12.25
CA SER A 213 23.05 33.70 12.26
C SER A 213 23.23 34.76 13.37
N GLU A 214 24.09 34.52 14.37
CA GLU A 214 24.32 35.44 15.49
C GLU A 214 24.95 36.78 15.09
N SER A 215 25.70 36.80 13.98
CA SER A 215 26.40 38.00 13.50
C SER A 215 25.51 38.98 12.75
N PHE A 216 24.27 38.60 12.41
CA PHE A 216 23.35 39.42 11.61
C PHE A 216 22.02 39.61 12.33
N LYS A 217 21.52 40.84 12.31
CA LYS A 217 20.23 41.24 12.91
C LYS A 217 19.41 41.99 11.87
N GLY A 218 18.10 41.99 12.05
CA GLY A 218 17.19 42.78 11.22
C GLY A 218 16.40 41.97 10.19
N PRO A 219 15.56 42.66 9.39
CA PRO A 219 14.74 42.08 8.35
C PRO A 219 15.59 41.58 7.17
N LEU A 220 14.97 40.79 6.29
CA LEU A 220 15.61 40.24 5.09
C LEU A 220 16.30 41.32 4.23
N SER A 221 15.67 42.49 4.08
CA SER A 221 16.19 43.63 3.30
C SER A 221 17.52 44.18 3.81
N GLU A 222 17.87 43.95 5.08
CA GLU A 222 19.18 44.31 5.64
C GLU A 222 20.18 43.16 5.52
N VAL A 223 19.74 41.94 5.82
CA VAL A 223 20.58 40.74 5.84
C VAL A 223 21.08 40.37 4.43
N ILE A 224 20.30 40.65 3.39
CA ILE A 224 20.65 40.34 2.01
C ILE A 224 21.80 41.22 1.45
N LYS A 225 22.04 42.40 2.03
CA LYS A 225 23.03 43.37 1.54
C LYS A 225 24.45 42.86 1.60
N GLY A 226 25.11 42.68 0.45
CA GLY A 226 26.44 42.09 0.34
C GLY A 226 26.47 40.56 0.51
N ALA A 227 25.33 39.87 0.36
CA ALA A 227 25.32 38.41 0.30
C ALA A 227 25.79 37.93 -1.08
N ASP A 228 26.51 36.81 -1.13
CA ASP A 228 26.91 36.19 -2.39
C ASP A 228 25.80 35.32 -2.97
N VAL A 229 25.00 34.72 -2.09
CA VAL A 229 23.96 33.76 -2.45
C VAL A 229 22.69 34.10 -1.69
N PHE A 230 21.57 34.17 -2.42
CA PHE A 230 20.23 34.20 -1.86
C PHE A 230 19.48 32.92 -2.25
N ILE A 231 18.83 32.28 -1.28
CA ILE A 231 17.97 31.11 -1.48
C ILE A 231 16.60 31.39 -0.84
N GLY A 232 15.60 31.65 -1.66
CA GLY A 232 14.21 31.84 -1.26
C GLY A 232 13.43 30.54 -1.26
N LEU A 233 12.75 30.25 -0.15
CA LEU A 233 11.83 29.12 0.06
C LEU A 233 10.56 29.56 0.80
N SER A 234 10.10 30.79 0.57
CA SER A 234 9.05 31.47 1.35
C SER A 234 7.94 32.05 0.47
N ALA A 235 7.36 33.19 0.86
CA ALA A 235 6.22 33.78 0.16
C ALA A 235 6.65 34.64 -1.05
N LYS A 236 5.68 34.83 -1.95
CA LYS A 236 5.81 35.63 -3.18
C LYS A 236 6.29 37.06 -2.95
N ASN A 237 7.01 37.60 -3.94
CA ASN A 237 7.36 39.03 -4.08
C ASN A 237 7.99 39.68 -2.83
N LEU A 238 8.70 38.89 -2.02
CA LEU A 238 9.41 39.40 -0.83
C LEU A 238 10.76 40.04 -1.16
N VAL A 239 11.29 39.81 -2.36
CA VAL A 239 12.60 40.32 -2.80
C VAL A 239 12.41 41.25 -3.99
N THR A 240 12.98 42.45 -3.91
CA THR A 240 12.92 43.44 -5.00
C THR A 240 14.22 43.47 -5.81
N ARG A 241 14.16 44.10 -6.98
CA ARG A 241 15.34 44.35 -7.82
C ARG A 241 16.43 45.11 -7.07
N GLU A 242 16.08 46.09 -6.25
CA GLU A 242 17.02 46.89 -5.46
C GLU A 242 17.70 46.04 -4.37
N MET A 243 16.97 45.09 -3.78
CA MET A 243 17.55 44.15 -2.83
C MET A 243 18.62 43.28 -3.51
N VAL A 244 18.34 42.77 -4.71
CA VAL A 244 19.34 42.01 -5.50
C VAL A 244 20.51 42.91 -5.89
N ALA A 245 20.27 44.15 -6.31
CA ALA A 245 21.33 45.11 -6.64
C ALA A 245 22.22 45.48 -5.43
N SER A 246 21.73 45.28 -4.20
CA SER A 246 22.50 45.47 -2.98
C SER A 246 23.35 44.26 -2.56
N MET A 247 23.23 43.12 -3.26
CA MET A 247 24.04 41.92 -3.02
C MET A 247 25.48 42.11 -3.50
N ALA A 248 26.35 41.14 -3.20
CA ALA A 248 27.73 41.16 -3.70
C ALA A 248 27.76 41.07 -5.24
N PRO A 249 28.81 41.56 -5.92
CA PRO A 249 29.00 41.31 -7.35
C PRO A 249 28.95 39.82 -7.68
N ASP A 250 28.48 39.49 -8.88
CA ASP A 250 28.30 38.11 -9.33
C ASP A 250 27.48 37.26 -8.34
N SER A 251 26.36 37.82 -7.88
CA SER A 251 25.48 37.16 -6.93
C SER A 251 24.69 36.00 -7.56
N ILE A 252 24.38 35.00 -6.74
CA ILE A 252 23.56 33.85 -7.09
C ILE A 252 22.20 34.01 -6.43
N VAL A 253 21.11 33.90 -7.19
CA VAL A 253 19.73 34.06 -6.70
C VAL A 253 18.91 32.83 -7.04
N PHE A 254 18.58 32.02 -6.04
CA PHE A 254 17.64 30.91 -6.16
C PHE A 254 16.29 31.31 -5.55
N ALA A 255 15.27 31.56 -6.37
CA ALA A 255 13.92 31.92 -5.92
C ALA A 255 12.97 30.73 -6.11
N LEU A 256 12.85 29.89 -5.08
CA LEU A 256 12.29 28.54 -5.18
C LEU A 256 10.86 28.42 -4.64
N ALA A 257 10.26 29.51 -4.17
CA ALA A 257 8.85 29.53 -3.80
C ALA A 257 7.93 29.19 -4.97
N LEU A 258 6.83 28.50 -4.65
CA LEU A 258 5.81 28.06 -5.61
C LEU A 258 4.40 28.30 -5.03
N PRO A 259 3.40 28.62 -5.87
CA PRO A 259 3.49 28.75 -7.33
C PRO A 259 4.15 30.04 -7.83
N GLU A 260 4.36 31.03 -6.96
CA GLU A 260 4.98 32.31 -7.30
C GLU A 260 6.33 32.49 -6.56
N PRO A 261 7.44 32.75 -7.26
CA PRO A 261 8.76 32.92 -6.64
C PRO A 261 8.88 34.24 -5.85
N GLU A 262 9.89 34.33 -5.00
CA GLU A 262 10.19 35.54 -4.22
C GLU A 262 10.51 36.77 -5.07
N ILE A 263 11.07 36.53 -6.25
CA ILE A 263 11.38 37.51 -7.29
C ILE A 263 11.34 36.79 -8.64
N SER A 264 10.91 37.48 -9.70
CA SER A 264 10.93 36.90 -11.04
C SER A 264 12.37 36.78 -11.57
N GLU A 265 12.60 35.83 -12.48
CA GLU A 265 13.93 35.65 -13.07
C GLU A 265 14.41 36.90 -13.82
N ALA A 266 13.51 37.60 -14.50
CA ALA A 266 13.80 38.84 -15.20
C ALA A 266 14.23 39.96 -14.24
N GLU A 267 13.52 40.13 -13.13
CA GLU A 267 13.84 41.16 -12.13
C GLU A 267 15.13 40.84 -11.37
N ALA A 268 15.40 39.58 -11.06
CA ALA A 268 16.65 39.16 -10.44
C ALA A 268 17.86 39.44 -11.37
N LYS A 269 17.75 39.10 -12.65
CA LYS A 269 18.76 39.43 -13.67
C LYS A 269 18.94 40.94 -13.83
N ALA A 270 17.83 41.70 -13.89
CA ALA A 270 17.86 43.16 -13.98
C ALA A 270 18.46 43.83 -12.73
N GLY A 271 18.43 43.15 -11.58
CA GLY A 271 19.09 43.52 -10.34
C GLY A 271 20.58 43.18 -10.30
N GLY A 272 21.14 42.50 -11.31
CA GLY A 272 22.57 42.19 -11.41
C GLY A 272 22.97 40.80 -10.89
N ALA A 273 22.02 39.89 -10.67
CA ALA A 273 22.35 38.50 -10.36
C ALA A 273 23.03 37.81 -11.56
N ALA A 274 24.18 37.17 -11.32
CA ALA A 274 24.92 36.45 -12.36
C ALA A 274 24.30 35.08 -12.67
N VAL A 275 23.76 34.39 -11.66
CA VAL A 275 23.08 33.10 -11.82
C VAL A 275 21.72 33.19 -11.16
N VAL A 276 20.67 32.79 -11.89
CA VAL A 276 19.31 32.75 -11.36
C VAL A 276 18.71 31.36 -11.57
N ALA A 277 18.04 30.84 -10.54
CA ALA A 277 17.32 29.58 -10.61
C ALA A 277 15.97 29.69 -9.91
N THR A 278 14.98 28.94 -10.38
CA THR A 278 13.63 28.94 -9.80
C THR A 278 13.03 27.54 -9.73
N GLY A 279 11.92 27.39 -9.00
CA GLY A 279 11.15 26.13 -8.98
C GLY A 279 10.21 25.95 -10.19
N LEU A 280 10.06 26.99 -11.03
CA LEU A 280 9.05 27.02 -12.10
C LEU A 280 9.45 26.11 -13.27
N SER A 281 8.45 25.47 -13.89
CA SER A 281 8.60 24.55 -15.02
C SER A 281 9.09 25.18 -16.33
N ARG A 282 9.26 26.50 -16.39
CA ARG A 282 9.73 27.25 -17.55
C ARG A 282 11.15 27.81 -17.40
N SER A 283 11.78 27.55 -16.26
CA SER A 283 13.10 28.06 -15.89
C SER A 283 14.19 27.19 -16.50
N ASP A 284 15.22 27.78 -17.09
CA ASP A 284 16.39 27.03 -17.60
C ASP A 284 17.09 26.28 -16.44
N ASN A 285 17.27 26.97 -15.32
CA ASN A 285 17.74 26.38 -14.07
C ASN A 285 16.55 26.03 -13.17
N GLN A 286 15.78 25.02 -13.54
CA GLN A 286 14.68 24.52 -12.70
C GLN A 286 15.22 23.66 -11.55
N ILE A 287 15.04 24.10 -10.30
CA ILE A 287 15.43 23.34 -9.10
C ILE A 287 14.20 22.68 -8.48
N ARG A 288 14.11 21.35 -8.59
CA ARG A 288 12.98 20.55 -8.05
C ARG A 288 13.48 19.29 -7.34
N SER A 289 12.96 19.05 -6.15
CA SER A 289 13.28 17.86 -5.34
C SER A 289 12.78 16.54 -5.93
N SER A 290 11.83 16.58 -6.89
CA SER A 290 11.35 15.40 -7.64
C SER A 290 12.44 14.67 -8.41
N LEU A 291 13.55 15.35 -8.73
CA LEU A 291 14.70 14.76 -9.42
C LEU A 291 15.49 13.78 -8.54
N VAL A 292 15.39 13.92 -7.21
CA VAL A 292 16.30 13.21 -6.30
C VAL A 292 15.70 11.89 -5.84
N THR A 293 14.44 11.91 -5.42
CA THR A 293 13.89 10.82 -4.61
C THR A 293 13.73 9.48 -5.34
N PRO A 294 13.38 9.41 -6.64
CA PRO A 294 13.25 8.13 -7.34
C PRO A 294 14.58 7.35 -7.37
N GLY A 295 15.65 7.93 -7.92
CA GLY A 295 16.98 7.33 -7.95
C GLY A 295 17.51 7.03 -6.55
N PHE A 296 17.27 7.92 -5.58
CA PHE A 296 17.71 7.71 -4.20
C PHE A 296 17.10 6.45 -3.59
N PHE A 297 15.79 6.24 -3.73
CA PHE A 297 15.14 5.04 -3.20
C PHE A 297 15.53 3.79 -3.98
N ARG A 298 15.70 3.85 -5.30
CA ARG A 298 16.21 2.72 -6.09
C ARG A 298 17.57 2.25 -5.57
N GLY A 299 18.51 3.18 -5.38
CA GLY A 299 19.82 2.89 -4.80
C GLY A 299 19.73 2.26 -3.40
N CYS A 300 18.83 2.77 -2.54
CA CYS A 300 18.57 2.17 -1.24
C CYS A 300 17.99 0.75 -1.32
N LEU A 301 17.01 0.53 -2.21
CA LEU A 301 16.30 -0.74 -2.31
C LEU A 301 17.20 -1.84 -2.87
N ASP A 302 17.96 -1.58 -3.94
CA ASP A 302 18.81 -2.61 -4.57
C ASP A 302 19.92 -3.14 -3.66
N VAL A 303 20.38 -2.31 -2.72
CA VAL A 303 21.39 -2.72 -1.73
C VAL A 303 20.80 -3.10 -0.36
N GLY A 304 19.47 -3.06 -0.23
CA GLY A 304 18.76 -3.35 1.01
C GLY A 304 19.16 -2.43 2.17
N ALA A 305 19.32 -1.13 1.92
CA ALA A 305 19.77 -0.15 2.91
C ALA A 305 18.87 -0.10 4.15
N GLU A 306 19.46 -0.28 5.34
CA GLU A 306 18.72 -0.31 6.60
C GLU A 306 18.39 1.07 7.16
N ARG A 307 19.09 2.09 6.69
CA ARG A 307 18.94 3.49 7.11
C ARG A 307 19.56 4.40 6.06
N VAL A 308 19.17 5.66 6.09
CA VAL A 308 19.83 6.71 5.31
C VAL A 308 20.82 7.46 6.19
N ASN A 309 21.98 7.83 5.68
CA ASN A 309 22.97 8.64 6.38
C ASN A 309 23.43 9.85 5.55
N VAL A 310 24.26 10.69 6.17
CA VAL A 310 24.77 11.93 5.58
C VAL A 310 25.58 11.70 4.31
N GLN A 311 26.40 10.66 4.25
CA GLN A 311 27.26 10.42 3.10
C GLN A 311 26.44 10.09 1.85
N MET A 312 25.31 9.38 2.02
CA MET A 312 24.37 9.12 0.93
C MET A 312 23.78 10.43 0.37
N TYR A 313 23.46 11.41 1.22
CA TYR A 313 22.98 12.73 0.77
C TYR A 313 24.04 13.49 -0.02
N LEU A 314 25.27 13.53 0.49
CA LEU A 314 26.38 14.21 -0.17
C LEU A 314 26.75 13.52 -1.49
N ALA A 315 26.70 12.18 -1.54
CA ALA A 315 26.93 11.41 -2.75
C ALA A 315 25.88 11.74 -3.82
N ALA A 316 24.59 11.74 -3.46
CA ALA A 316 23.52 12.13 -4.38
C ALA A 316 23.69 13.56 -4.92
N ALA A 317 24.04 14.52 -4.05
CA ALA A 317 24.27 15.92 -4.46
C ALA A 317 25.47 16.05 -5.41
N ARG A 318 26.57 15.34 -5.13
CA ARG A 318 27.78 15.36 -5.98
C ARG A 318 27.51 14.72 -7.32
N ALA A 319 26.77 13.62 -7.34
CA ALA A 319 26.40 12.93 -8.56
C ALA A 319 25.57 13.84 -9.47
N LEU A 320 24.54 14.50 -8.93
CA LEU A 320 23.72 15.48 -9.66
C LEU A 320 24.53 16.67 -10.18
N ALA A 321 25.42 17.24 -9.36
CA ALA A 321 26.27 18.34 -9.79
C ALA A 321 27.22 17.91 -10.93
N GLY A 322 27.79 16.70 -10.82
CA GLY A 322 28.73 16.13 -11.78
C GLY A 322 28.12 15.72 -13.12
N MET A 323 26.80 15.64 -13.24
CA MET A 323 26.13 15.39 -14.53
C MET A 323 26.36 16.52 -15.55
N ILE A 324 26.64 17.74 -15.08
CA ILE A 324 27.03 18.84 -15.95
C ILE A 324 28.55 18.99 -15.87
N SER A 325 29.20 18.69 -16.99
CA SER A 325 30.65 18.84 -17.13
C SER A 325 31.05 20.32 -17.06
N GLU A 326 32.27 20.59 -16.57
CA GLU A 326 32.71 21.97 -16.30
C GLU A 326 32.73 22.87 -17.54
N ASP A 327 32.97 22.30 -18.73
CA ASP A 327 32.92 22.98 -20.02
C ASP A 327 31.49 23.37 -20.45
N LYS A 328 30.46 22.73 -19.88
CA LYS A 328 29.05 22.98 -20.15
C LYS A 328 28.38 23.87 -19.10
N LEU A 329 29.07 24.17 -18.00
CA LEU A 329 28.54 25.05 -16.97
C LEU A 329 28.35 26.45 -17.53
N SER A 330 27.17 27.01 -17.28
CA SER A 330 26.84 28.39 -17.67
C SER A 330 25.82 28.98 -16.70
N PRO A 331 25.60 30.31 -16.72
CA PRO A 331 24.55 30.94 -15.92
C PRO A 331 23.15 30.34 -16.08
N THR A 332 22.87 29.64 -17.18
CA THR A 332 21.59 28.99 -17.50
C THR A 332 21.69 27.46 -17.55
N ASN A 333 22.80 26.87 -17.08
CA ASN A 333 22.99 25.42 -17.06
C ASN A 333 23.83 25.00 -15.85
N ILE A 334 23.20 24.97 -14.66
CA ILE A 334 23.86 24.56 -13.40
C ILE A 334 23.30 23.26 -12.80
N ILE A 335 22.15 22.79 -13.30
CA ILE A 335 21.49 21.57 -12.84
C ILE A 335 20.86 20.83 -14.02
N PRO A 336 20.86 19.48 -14.05
CA PRO A 336 20.18 18.71 -15.10
C PRO A 336 18.71 19.08 -15.25
N ARG A 337 18.18 18.95 -16.46
CA ARG A 337 16.77 19.25 -16.77
C ARG A 337 15.84 18.22 -16.11
N GLN A 338 14.62 18.64 -15.78
CA GLN A 338 13.63 17.80 -15.09
C GLN A 338 13.31 16.47 -15.79
N MET A 339 13.43 16.42 -17.13
CA MET A 339 13.18 15.25 -17.97
C MET A 339 14.49 14.57 -18.44
N ASP A 340 15.63 14.83 -17.79
CA ASP A 340 16.85 14.09 -18.05
C ASP A 340 16.77 12.70 -17.39
N TRP A 341 16.54 11.71 -18.24
CA TRP A 341 16.33 10.31 -17.89
C TRP A 341 17.55 9.64 -17.21
N HIS A 342 18.75 10.23 -17.32
CA HIS A 342 19.96 9.70 -16.67
C HIS A 342 20.07 10.07 -15.19
N ILE A 343 19.21 10.97 -14.68
CA ILE A 343 19.29 11.43 -13.30
C ILE A 343 19.13 10.28 -12.31
N SER A 344 18.09 9.45 -12.47
CA SER A 344 17.86 8.34 -11.54
C SER A 344 18.98 7.30 -11.57
N PRO A 345 19.47 6.82 -12.73
CA PRO A 345 20.63 5.93 -12.79
C PRO A 345 21.84 6.48 -12.03
N VAL A 346 22.23 7.73 -12.30
CA VAL A 346 23.38 8.39 -11.67
C VAL A 346 23.20 8.56 -10.16
N VAL A 347 22.02 8.99 -9.70
CA VAL A 347 21.73 9.14 -8.27
C VAL A 347 21.68 7.77 -7.58
N SER A 348 21.07 6.77 -8.20
CA SER A 348 20.90 5.43 -7.63
C SER A 348 22.24 4.75 -7.38
N GLU A 349 23.17 4.83 -8.34
CA GLU A 349 24.54 4.36 -8.20
C GLU A 349 25.27 5.03 -7.03
N ALA A 350 25.27 6.36 -6.99
CA ALA A 350 25.98 7.12 -5.96
C ALA A 350 25.45 6.81 -4.55
N VAL A 351 24.14 6.64 -4.42
CA VAL A 351 23.49 6.29 -3.16
C VAL A 351 23.79 4.85 -2.75
N ALA A 352 23.73 3.90 -3.68
CA ALA A 352 24.09 2.50 -3.45
C ALA A 352 25.55 2.37 -2.98
N ARG A 353 26.48 3.03 -3.68
CA ARG A 353 27.90 3.08 -3.33
C ARG A 353 28.12 3.62 -1.92
N ALA A 354 27.56 4.80 -1.62
CA ALA A 354 27.70 5.40 -0.31
C ALA A 354 27.08 4.54 0.81
N ALA A 355 25.96 3.86 0.54
CA ALA A 355 25.33 2.96 1.50
C ALA A 355 26.22 1.75 1.83
N GLN A 356 26.89 1.19 0.83
CA GLN A 356 27.83 0.08 0.98
C GLN A 356 29.10 0.52 1.73
N GLU A 357 29.74 1.62 1.31
CA GLU A 357 30.97 2.14 1.92
C GLU A 357 30.80 2.51 3.39
N THR A 358 29.60 2.95 3.78
CA THR A 358 29.29 3.36 5.16
C THR A 358 28.69 2.24 6.01
N GLY A 359 28.56 1.02 5.46
CA GLY A 359 28.09 -0.16 6.17
C GLY A 359 26.61 -0.15 6.54
N VAL A 360 25.77 0.61 5.83
CA VAL A 360 24.31 0.63 6.05
C VAL A 360 23.54 -0.24 5.04
N ALA A 361 24.20 -0.70 3.97
CA ALA A 361 23.66 -1.67 3.02
C ALA A 361 23.70 -3.10 3.58
N LYS A 362 22.69 -3.91 3.23
CA LYS A 362 22.67 -5.35 3.51
C LYS A 362 23.37 -6.17 2.44
N ILE A 363 23.36 -5.67 1.22
CA ILE A 363 23.92 -6.33 0.04
C ILE A 363 25.21 -5.58 -0.31
N GLY A 364 26.33 -6.31 -0.23
CA GLY A 364 27.65 -5.78 -0.53
C GLY A 364 27.90 -5.60 -2.04
N PRO A 365 28.99 -4.90 -2.40
CA PRO A 365 29.34 -4.62 -3.80
C PRO A 365 29.62 -5.89 -4.62
N GLU A 366 29.99 -7.01 -3.99
CA GLU A 366 30.22 -8.30 -4.65
C GLU A 366 28.91 -8.91 -5.22
N GLU A 367 27.79 -8.76 -4.50
CA GLU A 367 26.47 -9.27 -4.92
C GLU A 367 25.72 -8.23 -5.76
N MET A 368 25.83 -6.94 -5.41
CA MET A 368 25.22 -5.83 -6.13
C MET A 368 26.21 -4.66 -6.29
N PRO A 369 27.04 -4.65 -7.35
CA PRO A 369 27.89 -3.51 -7.66
C PRO A 369 27.05 -2.24 -7.91
N PRO A 370 27.46 -1.06 -7.44
CA PRO A 370 26.75 0.19 -7.73
C PRO A 370 26.51 0.44 -9.22
N GLU A 371 27.47 0.08 -10.07
CA GLU A 371 27.38 0.22 -11.53
C GLU A 371 26.25 -0.66 -12.11
N ARG A 372 25.96 -1.80 -11.47
CA ARG A 372 24.83 -2.65 -11.85
C ARG A 372 23.49 -2.02 -11.46
N VAL A 373 23.45 -1.28 -10.35
CA VAL A 373 22.26 -0.49 -9.95
C VAL A 373 21.98 0.58 -11.00
N HIS A 374 23.04 1.26 -11.49
CA HIS A 374 22.95 2.21 -12.60
C HIS A 374 22.35 1.54 -13.84
N GLU A 375 23.00 0.49 -14.34
CA GLU A 375 22.65 -0.20 -15.58
C GLU A 375 21.19 -0.68 -15.56
N ARG A 376 20.75 -1.30 -14.47
CA ARG A 376 19.37 -1.77 -14.34
C ARG A 376 18.35 -0.63 -14.34
N THR A 377 18.67 0.46 -13.65
CA THR A 377 17.80 1.65 -13.61
C THR A 377 17.70 2.28 -15.00
N GLU A 378 18.81 2.35 -15.72
CA GLU A 378 18.88 2.88 -17.08
C GLU A 378 18.09 2.03 -18.07
N ARG A 379 18.29 0.70 -18.07
CA ARG A 379 17.52 -0.22 -18.91
C ARG A 379 16.02 -0.15 -18.65
N TYR A 380 15.59 0.02 -17.40
CA TYR A 380 14.17 0.25 -17.13
C TYR A 380 13.63 1.49 -17.79
N ILE A 381 14.35 2.60 -17.68
CA ILE A 381 13.90 3.89 -18.18
C ILE A 381 13.83 3.89 -19.72
N TYR A 382 14.83 3.28 -20.39
CA TYR A 382 14.93 3.33 -21.85
C TYR A 382 14.32 2.13 -22.58
N GLU A 383 14.38 0.95 -21.98
CA GLU A 383 13.96 -0.32 -22.60
C GLU A 383 12.69 -0.89 -21.94
N GLY A 384 12.27 -0.36 -20.79
CA GLY A 384 11.14 -0.89 -20.03
C GLY A 384 11.44 -2.20 -19.29
N GLU A 385 12.68 -2.68 -19.32
CA GLU A 385 13.13 -3.86 -18.57
C GLU A 385 13.05 -3.63 -17.07
N LEU A 386 12.62 -4.60 -16.27
CA LEU A 386 12.53 -4.39 -14.82
C LEU A 386 13.88 -3.97 -14.23
N ALA A 387 13.89 -2.86 -13.47
CA ALA A 387 15.10 -2.34 -12.81
C ALA A 387 15.68 -3.28 -11.73
N TRP A 388 15.01 -4.41 -11.47
CA TRP A 388 15.60 -5.57 -10.85
C TRP A 388 15.58 -6.67 -11.91
N LEU A 389 16.74 -7.25 -12.21
CA LEU A 389 16.78 -8.35 -13.18
C LEU A 389 16.24 -9.61 -12.51
N PRO A 390 15.25 -10.30 -13.11
CA PRO A 390 14.92 -11.64 -12.71
C PRO A 390 16.18 -12.50 -12.72
N GLN A 391 16.39 -13.31 -11.68
CA GLN A 391 17.43 -14.33 -11.77
C GLN A 391 17.12 -15.25 -12.95
N GLU A 392 18.13 -15.64 -13.73
CA GLU A 392 17.94 -16.68 -14.73
C GLU A 392 17.32 -17.90 -14.03
N GLY A 393 16.21 -18.37 -14.57
CA GLY A 393 15.53 -19.54 -14.02
C GLY A 393 16.51 -20.69 -13.99
N GLN A 394 16.81 -21.21 -12.80
CA GLN A 394 17.56 -22.46 -12.71
C GLN A 394 16.72 -23.55 -13.36
N ASP A 395 17.34 -24.34 -14.24
CA ASP A 395 16.74 -25.57 -14.72
C ASP A 395 16.78 -26.60 -13.58
N TYR A 396 15.70 -26.67 -12.83
CA TYR A 396 15.54 -27.60 -11.71
C TYR A 396 15.05 -28.98 -12.17
N GLY A 397 14.87 -29.22 -13.48
CA GLY A 397 14.20 -30.42 -13.97
C GLY A 397 12.74 -30.49 -13.51
N LYS A 398 12.38 -31.52 -12.73
CA LYS A 398 11.01 -31.72 -12.24
C LYS A 398 10.85 -31.16 -10.84
N MET A 399 10.33 -29.93 -10.73
CA MET A 399 10.08 -29.26 -9.46
C MET A 399 8.76 -29.70 -8.81
N SER A 400 8.74 -29.68 -7.47
CA SER A 400 7.50 -29.66 -6.68
C SER A 400 6.84 -28.28 -6.75
N ILE A 401 5.54 -28.21 -6.44
CA ILE A 401 4.78 -26.93 -6.40
C ILE A 401 5.42 -25.95 -5.41
N GLU A 402 5.97 -26.44 -4.30
CA GLU A 402 6.64 -25.62 -3.29
C GLU A 402 7.92 -24.98 -3.82
N GLU A 403 8.72 -25.74 -4.56
CA GLU A 403 9.94 -25.23 -5.22
C GLU A 403 9.58 -24.23 -6.31
N GLU A 404 8.55 -24.50 -7.13
CA GLU A 404 8.07 -23.56 -8.16
C GLU A 404 7.58 -22.24 -7.55
N ALA A 405 6.87 -22.29 -6.42
CA ALA A 405 6.41 -21.10 -5.73
C ALA A 405 7.58 -20.24 -5.22
N LEU A 406 8.57 -20.86 -4.55
CA LEU A 406 9.79 -20.17 -4.10
C LEU A 406 10.57 -19.57 -5.26
N GLU A 407 10.65 -20.29 -6.37
CA GLU A 407 11.32 -19.86 -7.59
C GLU A 407 10.65 -18.63 -8.19
N VAL A 408 9.32 -18.64 -8.39
CA VAL A 408 8.57 -17.50 -8.93
C VAL A 408 8.73 -16.27 -8.04
N HIS A 409 8.55 -16.42 -6.71
CA HIS A 409 8.69 -15.30 -5.77
C HIS A 409 10.11 -14.74 -5.73
N ARG A 410 11.14 -15.58 -5.86
CA ARG A 410 12.55 -15.15 -5.93
C ARG A 410 12.86 -14.48 -7.27
N ARG A 411 12.39 -15.08 -8.36
CA ARG A 411 12.59 -14.59 -9.72
C ARG A 411 11.99 -13.21 -9.86
N TYR A 412 10.76 -13.00 -9.36
CA TYR A 412 10.03 -11.75 -9.55
C TYR A 412 10.06 -10.79 -8.34
N GLN A 413 10.82 -11.10 -7.29
CA GLN A 413 10.84 -10.34 -6.03
C GLN A 413 9.44 -10.05 -5.49
N GLY A 414 8.63 -11.10 -5.38
CA GLY A 414 7.18 -11.02 -5.15
C GLY A 414 6.37 -11.24 -6.44
N VAL A 415 5.05 -11.06 -6.36
CA VAL A 415 4.13 -11.34 -7.49
C VAL A 415 3.21 -10.16 -7.85
N ILE A 416 3.44 -8.99 -7.24
CA ILE A 416 2.69 -7.76 -7.54
C ILE A 416 3.64 -6.60 -7.82
N GLN A 417 3.15 -5.59 -8.53
CA GLN A 417 3.81 -4.31 -8.73
C GLN A 417 2.77 -3.22 -8.96
N VAL A 418 3.17 -1.95 -8.80
CA VAL A 418 2.32 -0.79 -9.09
C VAL A 418 2.52 -0.41 -10.55
N TYR A 419 1.43 -0.08 -11.24
CA TYR A 419 1.48 0.39 -12.63
C TYR A 419 0.81 1.74 -12.81
N THR A 420 1.33 2.53 -13.75
CA THR A 420 0.80 3.84 -14.07
C THR A 420 -0.21 3.72 -15.22
N LYS A 421 -1.40 4.33 -15.04
CA LYS A 421 -2.41 4.41 -16.11
C LYS A 421 -1.99 5.38 -17.21
N VAL A 422 -1.26 6.43 -16.81
CA VAL A 422 -0.69 7.45 -17.71
C VAL A 422 0.80 7.56 -17.39
N PRO A 423 1.68 6.90 -18.16
CA PRO A 423 3.12 7.03 -17.97
C PRO A 423 3.59 8.42 -18.40
N ILE A 424 4.53 9.00 -17.65
CA ILE A 424 5.17 10.26 -18.03
C ILE A 424 6.12 9.97 -19.20
N LYS A 425 5.79 10.44 -20.40
CA LYS A 425 6.62 10.25 -21.62
C LYS A 425 7.25 11.55 -22.13
N ASP A 426 6.70 12.69 -21.73
CA ASP A 426 7.16 14.01 -22.13
C ASP A 426 6.85 15.05 -21.05
N GLU A 427 7.26 16.28 -21.32
CA GLU A 427 7.07 17.40 -20.41
C GLU A 427 5.59 17.83 -20.30
N ILE A 428 4.76 17.56 -21.31
CA ILE A 428 3.34 17.91 -21.31
C ILE A 428 2.60 17.05 -20.27
N ILE A 429 2.78 15.73 -20.34
CA ILE A 429 2.21 14.78 -19.39
C ILE A 429 2.76 15.05 -17.99
N TYR A 430 4.07 15.28 -17.85
CA TYR A 430 4.68 15.65 -16.57
C TYR A 430 4.00 16.89 -15.96
N ARG A 431 3.78 17.94 -16.76
CA ARG A 431 3.15 19.19 -16.29
C ARG A 431 1.69 18.97 -15.90
N GLN A 432 0.94 18.13 -16.62
CA GLN A 432 -0.46 17.83 -16.30
C GLN A 432 -0.62 16.99 -15.04
N LEU A 433 0.29 16.05 -14.77
CA LEU A 433 0.18 15.13 -13.64
C LEU A 433 0.85 15.66 -12.36
N TYR A 434 1.99 16.35 -12.50
CA TYR A 434 2.88 16.63 -11.37
C TYR A 434 3.15 18.12 -11.12
N ALA A 435 2.89 19.02 -12.09
CA ALA A 435 3.14 20.42 -11.83
C ALA A 435 2.24 20.93 -10.70
N PRO A 436 2.76 21.80 -9.80
CA PRO A 436 2.01 22.31 -8.67
C PRO A 436 0.64 22.87 -9.05
N GLU A 437 0.55 23.56 -10.18
CA GLU A 437 -0.66 24.20 -10.66
C GLU A 437 -1.75 23.18 -10.99
N ALA A 438 -1.37 22.07 -11.63
CA ALA A 438 -2.31 21.00 -12.00
C ALA A 438 -2.79 20.23 -10.77
N VAL A 439 -1.86 19.85 -9.88
CA VAL A 439 -2.20 19.14 -8.64
C VAL A 439 -3.05 20.03 -7.71
N ALA A 440 -2.76 21.33 -7.63
CA ALA A 440 -3.50 22.27 -6.80
C ALA A 440 -4.97 22.43 -7.21
N GLU A 441 -5.30 22.35 -8.51
CA GLU A 441 -6.69 22.39 -8.97
C GLU A 441 -7.47 21.16 -8.51
N VAL A 442 -6.87 19.97 -8.61
CA VAL A 442 -7.52 18.73 -8.11
C VAL A 442 -7.70 18.78 -6.59
N ILE A 443 -6.70 19.27 -5.86
CA ILE A 443 -6.79 19.49 -4.41
C ILE A 443 -7.97 20.41 -4.08
N ARG A 444 -8.13 21.53 -4.80
CA ARG A 444 -9.24 22.47 -4.61
C ARG A 444 -10.59 21.78 -4.81
N LYS A 445 -10.75 20.95 -5.85
CA LYS A 445 -11.98 20.17 -6.07
C LYS A 445 -12.30 19.23 -4.92
N ILE A 446 -11.30 18.56 -4.34
CA ILE A 446 -11.52 17.65 -3.20
C ILE A 446 -11.81 18.41 -1.90
N LEU A 447 -11.23 19.60 -1.73
CA LEU A 447 -11.56 20.48 -0.60
C LEU A 447 -13.01 21.00 -0.69
N ASP A 448 -13.47 21.31 -1.90
CA ASP A 448 -14.85 21.75 -2.16
C ASP A 448 -15.85 20.59 -2.00
N ASP A 449 -15.50 19.39 -2.49
CA ASP A 449 -16.29 18.16 -2.35
C ASP A 449 -15.39 16.95 -2.06
N PRO A 450 -15.37 16.43 -0.82
CA PRO A 450 -14.58 15.25 -0.47
C PRO A 450 -14.91 14.00 -1.31
N MET A 451 -16.11 13.88 -1.87
CA MET A 451 -16.48 12.75 -2.73
C MET A 451 -15.74 12.78 -4.07
N ALA A 452 -15.25 13.94 -4.50
CA ALA A 452 -14.42 14.09 -5.70
C ALA A 452 -13.11 13.29 -5.60
N ALA A 453 -12.67 12.87 -4.40
CA ALA A 453 -11.53 11.98 -4.25
C ALA A 453 -11.73 10.64 -4.99
N TYR A 454 -12.97 10.15 -5.12
CA TYR A 454 -13.27 8.96 -5.92
C TYR A 454 -13.21 9.22 -7.43
N ASP A 455 -13.35 10.47 -7.87
CA ASP A 455 -13.32 10.81 -9.30
C ASP A 455 -11.89 11.06 -9.78
N TYR A 456 -11.05 11.66 -8.92
CA TYR A 456 -9.73 12.14 -9.31
C TYR A 456 -8.55 11.33 -8.77
N THR A 457 -8.78 10.29 -7.96
CA THR A 457 -7.69 9.52 -7.34
C THR A 457 -7.91 8.01 -7.38
N CYS A 458 -6.85 7.26 -7.09
CA CYS A 458 -6.87 5.81 -6.92
C CYS A 458 -7.86 5.29 -5.86
N LYS A 459 -8.38 6.14 -4.95
CA LYS A 459 -9.35 5.74 -3.91
C LYS A 459 -10.54 4.95 -4.45
N ASN A 460 -11.00 5.24 -5.66
CA ASN A 460 -12.18 4.57 -6.23
C ASN A 460 -11.99 3.08 -6.56
N ASN A 461 -10.74 2.63 -6.71
CA ASN A 461 -10.47 1.24 -7.11
C ASN A 461 -9.42 0.54 -6.25
N LEU A 462 -8.79 1.24 -5.30
CA LEU A 462 -7.73 0.71 -4.45
C LEU A 462 -8.30 0.10 -3.15
N VAL A 463 -7.98 -1.16 -2.87
CA VAL A 463 -8.36 -1.91 -1.67
C VAL A 463 -7.13 -2.23 -0.82
N ALA A 464 -7.23 -2.05 0.48
CA ALA A 464 -6.18 -2.48 1.42
C ALA A 464 -6.47 -3.91 1.88
N ILE A 465 -5.53 -4.83 1.68
CA ILE A 465 -5.60 -6.20 2.23
C ILE A 465 -4.88 -6.19 3.57
N VAL A 466 -5.62 -6.08 4.67
CA VAL A 466 -5.07 -5.91 6.02
C VAL A 466 -4.98 -7.25 6.73
N THR A 467 -3.79 -7.58 7.24
CA THR A 467 -3.54 -8.77 8.05
C THR A 467 -2.50 -8.51 9.13
N ASP A 468 -2.63 -9.14 10.29
CA ASP A 468 -1.58 -9.20 11.31
C ASP A 468 -0.74 -10.50 11.25
N GLY A 469 -1.06 -11.39 10.30
CA GLY A 469 -0.41 -12.68 10.10
C GLY A 469 -0.64 -13.68 11.24
N SER A 470 -1.71 -13.51 12.01
CA SER A 470 -2.01 -14.36 13.18
C SER A 470 -2.70 -15.69 12.84
N ALA A 471 -3.25 -15.83 11.63
CA ALA A 471 -3.92 -17.03 11.16
C ALA A 471 -3.64 -17.31 9.67
N VAL A 472 -2.36 -17.29 9.26
CA VAL A 472 -1.96 -17.45 7.86
C VAL A 472 -2.25 -18.87 7.38
N LEU A 473 -3.24 -19.02 6.50
CA LEU A 473 -3.68 -20.33 5.99
C LEU A 473 -3.98 -21.31 7.15
N GLY A 474 -3.55 -22.57 7.02
CA GLY A 474 -3.53 -23.55 8.12
C GLY A 474 -2.23 -23.56 8.94
N LEU A 475 -1.35 -22.57 8.77
CA LEU A 475 -0.01 -22.54 9.39
C LEU A 475 0.01 -21.80 10.74
N GLY A 476 -1.06 -21.09 11.08
CA GLY A 476 -1.20 -20.36 12.34
C GLY A 476 -0.53 -18.98 12.32
N ASN A 477 0.01 -18.57 13.46
CA ASN A 477 0.58 -17.23 13.63
C ASN A 477 2.05 -17.22 13.18
N LEU A 478 2.29 -16.75 11.95
CA LEU A 478 3.63 -16.56 11.37
C LEU A 478 4.10 -15.10 11.45
N GLY A 479 3.21 -14.21 11.89
CA GLY A 479 3.43 -12.78 11.92
C GLY A 479 3.39 -12.10 10.54
N PRO A 480 3.52 -10.77 10.50
CA PRO A 480 3.13 -9.97 9.34
C PRO A 480 4.03 -10.17 8.12
N ARG A 481 5.34 -10.40 8.30
CA ARG A 481 6.25 -10.55 7.15
C ARG A 481 6.02 -11.86 6.40
N ALA A 482 5.76 -12.94 7.13
CA ALA A 482 5.50 -14.25 6.54
C ALA A 482 4.10 -14.33 5.90
N ALA A 483 3.17 -13.43 6.28
CA ALA A 483 1.86 -13.31 5.66
C ALA A 483 1.89 -12.63 4.28
N LEU A 484 2.88 -11.77 4.00
CA LEU A 484 2.96 -10.99 2.75
C LEU A 484 2.73 -11.79 1.46
N PRO A 485 3.36 -12.96 1.24
CA PRO A 485 3.16 -13.74 0.02
C PRO A 485 1.69 -14.12 -0.23
N VAL A 486 0.94 -14.47 0.82
CA VAL A 486 -0.50 -14.80 0.69
C VAL A 486 -1.29 -13.57 0.30
N MET A 487 -0.98 -12.42 0.91
CA MET A 487 -1.66 -11.16 0.62
C MET A 487 -1.36 -10.66 -0.80
N GLU A 488 -0.15 -10.85 -1.31
CA GLU A 488 0.18 -10.60 -2.72
C GLU A 488 -0.63 -11.49 -3.66
N GLY A 489 -0.72 -12.79 -3.36
CA GLY A 489 -1.56 -13.71 -4.11
C GLY A 489 -3.02 -13.25 -4.16
N LYS A 490 -3.58 -12.76 -3.04
CA LYS A 490 -4.92 -12.17 -3.02
C LYS A 490 -5.04 -10.90 -3.85
N ALA A 491 -4.03 -10.03 -3.83
CA ALA A 491 -4.01 -8.85 -4.69
C ALA A 491 -4.03 -9.24 -6.19
N VAL A 492 -3.31 -10.30 -6.59
CA VAL A 492 -3.38 -10.85 -7.95
C VAL A 492 -4.80 -11.33 -8.27
N LEU A 493 -5.48 -12.02 -7.36
CA LEU A 493 -6.86 -12.48 -7.54
C LEU A 493 -7.86 -11.32 -7.66
N PHE A 494 -7.74 -10.29 -6.82
CA PHE A 494 -8.54 -9.05 -6.92
C PHE A 494 -8.41 -8.42 -8.31
N LYS A 495 -7.18 -8.29 -8.80
CA LYS A 495 -6.92 -7.68 -10.11
C LYS A 495 -7.42 -8.56 -11.25
N THR A 496 -7.12 -9.86 -11.21
CA THR A 496 -7.44 -10.81 -12.29
C THR A 496 -8.94 -10.98 -12.47
N PHE A 497 -9.69 -11.12 -11.38
CA PHE A 497 -11.10 -11.45 -11.44
C PHE A 497 -12.02 -10.24 -11.28
N GLY A 498 -11.63 -9.22 -10.53
CA GLY A 498 -12.47 -8.05 -10.25
C GLY A 498 -11.98 -6.75 -10.88
N GLY A 499 -10.82 -6.74 -11.53
CA GLY A 499 -10.17 -5.49 -11.95
C GLY A 499 -9.88 -4.51 -10.80
N VAL A 500 -9.91 -5.01 -9.57
CA VAL A 500 -9.70 -4.25 -8.35
C VAL A 500 -8.20 -4.11 -8.12
N GLU A 501 -7.75 -2.88 -7.87
CA GLU A 501 -6.37 -2.64 -7.45
C GLU A 501 -6.32 -2.94 -5.95
N ALA A 502 -5.41 -3.82 -5.52
CA ALA A 502 -5.30 -4.17 -4.11
C ALA A 502 -3.84 -4.19 -3.67
N PHE A 503 -3.57 -3.73 -2.45
CA PHE A 503 -2.22 -3.68 -1.89
C PHE A 503 -2.16 -4.32 -0.50
N PRO A 504 -1.16 -5.18 -0.22
CA PRO A 504 -1.00 -5.83 1.07
C PRO A 504 -0.54 -4.85 2.16
N MET A 505 -1.29 -4.81 3.26
CA MET A 505 -1.03 -4.04 4.47
C MET A 505 -0.84 -4.99 5.65
N CYS A 506 0.32 -5.65 5.70
CA CYS A 506 0.72 -6.53 6.79
C CYS A 506 1.24 -5.72 8.00
N ILE A 507 0.55 -5.83 9.13
CA ILE A 507 0.72 -4.96 10.29
C ILE A 507 1.36 -5.69 11.48
N SER A 508 2.39 -5.11 12.10
CA SER A 508 3.06 -5.69 13.28
C SER A 508 2.39 -5.31 14.60
N THR A 509 1.08 -5.49 14.71
CA THR A 509 0.32 -5.38 15.97
C THR A 509 -0.82 -6.39 15.97
N GLN A 510 -1.13 -6.93 17.15
CA GLN A 510 -2.23 -7.87 17.37
C GLN A 510 -3.22 -7.36 18.43
N GLU A 511 -3.11 -6.10 18.87
CA GLU A 511 -4.14 -5.49 19.71
C GLU A 511 -5.30 -4.97 18.86
N SER A 512 -6.51 -5.52 19.08
CA SER A 512 -7.71 -5.20 18.29
C SER A 512 -7.93 -3.70 18.13
N ASP A 513 -7.86 -2.93 19.22
CA ASP A 513 -8.09 -1.49 19.19
C ASP A 513 -7.05 -0.72 18.38
N PHE A 514 -5.78 -1.16 18.41
CA PHE A 514 -4.74 -0.56 17.57
C PHE A 514 -4.91 -0.93 16.10
N VAL A 515 -5.34 -2.15 15.80
CA VAL A 515 -5.68 -2.55 14.41
C VAL A 515 -6.79 -1.64 13.90
N VAL A 516 -7.88 -1.48 14.65
CA VAL A 516 -9.02 -0.63 14.27
C VAL A 516 -8.57 0.81 14.02
N ARG A 517 -7.88 1.44 14.97
CA ARG A 517 -7.37 2.81 14.83
C ARG A 517 -6.42 2.98 13.65
N LEU A 518 -5.53 2.02 13.43
CA LEU A 518 -4.60 2.03 12.30
C LEU A 518 -5.36 2.01 10.97
N VAL A 519 -6.27 1.05 10.80
CA VAL A 519 -7.05 0.91 9.56
C VAL A 519 -7.91 2.16 9.31
N GLU A 520 -8.56 2.68 10.36
CA GLU A 520 -9.28 3.96 10.30
C GLU A 520 -8.39 5.08 9.78
N THR A 521 -7.18 5.20 10.35
CA THR A 521 -6.24 6.26 10.01
C THR A 521 -5.72 6.17 8.58
N ILE A 522 -5.46 4.97 8.04
CA ILE A 522 -4.95 4.79 6.67
C ILE A 522 -6.06 4.74 5.60
N SER A 523 -7.33 4.61 6.01
CA SER A 523 -8.49 4.50 5.13
C SER A 523 -8.68 5.61 4.08
N PRO A 524 -8.17 6.86 4.22
CA PRO A 524 -8.36 7.90 3.22
C PRO A 524 -7.94 7.48 1.81
N ALA A 525 -6.84 6.73 1.64
CA ALA A 525 -6.34 6.28 0.34
C ALA A 525 -7.15 5.11 -0.28
N PHE A 526 -7.97 4.41 0.50
CA PHE A 526 -8.60 3.16 0.10
C PHE A 526 -10.10 3.32 -0.14
N GLY A 527 -10.61 2.64 -1.17
CA GLY A 527 -12.03 2.53 -1.48
C GLY A 527 -12.73 1.42 -0.71
N GLY A 528 -11.98 0.47 -0.15
CA GLY A 528 -12.46 -0.61 0.70
C GLY A 528 -11.32 -1.31 1.44
N ILE A 529 -11.67 -2.08 2.47
CA ILE A 529 -10.76 -2.83 3.33
C ILE A 529 -11.11 -4.32 3.27
N ASN A 530 -10.16 -5.16 2.89
CA ASN A 530 -10.26 -6.61 2.98
C ASN A 530 -9.45 -7.11 4.19
N LEU A 531 -10.13 -7.61 5.22
CA LEU A 531 -9.47 -8.23 6.38
C LEU A 531 -9.14 -9.69 6.06
N GLU A 532 -7.95 -10.13 6.45
CA GLU A 532 -7.43 -11.44 6.07
C GLU A 532 -6.54 -12.09 7.12
N ASP A 533 -6.65 -13.41 7.30
CA ASP A 533 -5.74 -14.21 8.13
C ASP A 533 -5.58 -13.65 9.56
N ILE A 534 -6.68 -13.12 10.14
CA ILE A 534 -6.75 -12.60 11.52
C ILE A 534 -7.43 -13.63 12.43
N SER A 535 -6.78 -13.97 13.54
CA SER A 535 -7.25 -15.03 14.44
C SER A 535 -8.58 -14.71 15.14
N SER A 536 -9.42 -15.73 15.28
CA SER A 536 -10.62 -15.70 16.11
C SER A 536 -10.27 -15.76 17.61
N PRO A 537 -10.97 -15.04 18.50
CA PRO A 537 -12.19 -14.24 18.26
C PRO A 537 -11.95 -12.77 17.87
N ARG A 538 -10.70 -12.30 17.79
CA ARG A 538 -10.38 -10.87 17.55
C ARG A 538 -10.89 -10.36 16.20
N CYS A 539 -10.84 -11.19 15.16
CA CYS A 539 -11.36 -10.85 13.84
C CYS A 539 -12.79 -10.29 13.88
N PHE A 540 -13.70 -10.86 14.68
CA PHE A 540 -15.08 -10.38 14.80
C PHE A 540 -15.15 -8.99 15.42
N GLU A 541 -14.37 -8.75 16.48
CA GLU A 541 -14.33 -7.45 17.17
C GLU A 541 -13.75 -6.38 16.25
N ILE A 542 -12.67 -6.69 15.55
CA ILE A 542 -12.00 -5.78 14.61
C ILE A 542 -12.95 -5.43 13.46
N GLU A 543 -13.56 -6.42 12.82
CA GLU A 543 -14.49 -6.21 11.71
C GLU A 543 -15.69 -5.38 12.15
N GLN A 544 -16.34 -5.74 13.26
CA GLN A 544 -17.49 -5.01 13.77
C GLN A 544 -17.15 -3.53 14.03
N LYS A 545 -16.06 -3.26 14.77
CA LYS A 545 -15.63 -1.90 15.07
C LYS A 545 -15.28 -1.13 13.80
N LEU A 546 -14.64 -1.77 12.82
CA LEU A 546 -14.32 -1.13 11.55
C LEU A 546 -15.56 -0.77 10.74
N MET A 547 -16.57 -1.65 10.70
CA MET A 547 -17.85 -1.34 10.06
C MET A 547 -18.61 -0.20 10.75
N GLU A 548 -18.38 0.02 12.04
CA GLU A 548 -18.99 1.12 12.81
C GLU A 548 -18.30 2.47 12.57
N VAL A 549 -16.96 2.49 12.44
CA VAL A 549 -16.18 3.75 12.32
C VAL A 549 -15.87 4.15 10.88
N LEU A 550 -15.89 3.20 9.94
CA LEU A 550 -15.59 3.47 8.53
C LEU A 550 -16.85 3.68 7.70
N ASP A 551 -16.79 4.66 6.81
CA ASP A 551 -17.73 4.85 5.72
C ASP A 551 -17.09 4.34 4.42
N ILE A 552 -16.60 3.10 4.39
CA ILE A 552 -16.17 2.35 3.20
C ILE A 552 -16.40 0.85 3.43
N PRO A 553 -16.55 0.03 2.37
CA PRO A 553 -16.75 -1.41 2.53
C PRO A 553 -15.60 -2.07 3.29
N VAL A 554 -15.94 -2.77 4.37
CA VAL A 554 -15.06 -3.67 5.11
C VAL A 554 -15.58 -5.09 4.90
N PHE A 555 -14.67 -6.02 4.59
CA PHE A 555 -15.03 -7.41 4.33
C PHE A 555 -13.93 -8.33 4.84
N HIS A 556 -14.26 -9.25 5.74
CA HIS A 556 -13.34 -10.32 6.12
C HIS A 556 -13.53 -11.56 5.24
N ASP A 557 -12.56 -11.88 4.39
CA ASP A 557 -12.72 -12.95 3.38
C ASP A 557 -12.84 -14.34 4.02
N ASP A 558 -12.02 -14.66 5.03
CA ASP A 558 -12.12 -15.94 5.74
C ASP A 558 -13.50 -16.17 6.37
N GLN A 559 -14.21 -15.09 6.73
CA GLN A 559 -15.56 -15.16 7.26
C GLN A 559 -16.60 -15.20 6.15
N HIS A 560 -16.79 -14.06 5.48
CA HIS A 560 -17.89 -13.85 4.56
C HIS A 560 -17.66 -14.50 3.20
N GLY A 561 -16.43 -14.50 2.69
CA GLY A 561 -16.07 -15.17 1.43
C GLY A 561 -16.34 -16.66 1.53
N THR A 562 -15.87 -17.31 2.59
CA THR A 562 -16.15 -18.72 2.87
C THR A 562 -17.65 -19.01 2.99
N ALA A 563 -18.38 -18.18 3.74
CA ALA A 563 -19.81 -18.32 3.93
C ALA A 563 -20.61 -18.25 2.62
N VAL A 564 -20.29 -17.28 1.76
CA VAL A 564 -20.95 -17.07 0.47
C VAL A 564 -20.78 -18.28 -0.44
N VAL A 565 -19.56 -18.81 -0.57
CA VAL A 565 -19.29 -19.94 -1.46
C VAL A 565 -19.85 -21.25 -0.88
N ALA A 566 -19.78 -21.43 0.44
CA ALA A 566 -20.40 -22.58 1.12
C ALA A 566 -21.92 -22.60 0.94
N LEU A 567 -22.60 -21.45 1.10
CA LEU A 567 -24.03 -21.33 0.83
C LEU A 567 -24.34 -21.62 -0.65
N ALA A 568 -23.57 -21.07 -1.58
CA ALA A 568 -23.77 -21.31 -3.02
C ALA A 568 -23.70 -22.81 -3.37
N GLY A 569 -22.68 -23.50 -2.85
CA GLY A 569 -22.52 -24.94 -3.02
C GLY A 569 -23.65 -25.72 -2.36
N LEU A 570 -24.06 -25.34 -1.15
CA LEU A 570 -25.13 -26.02 -0.41
C LEU A 570 -26.48 -25.90 -1.12
N LEU A 571 -26.83 -24.71 -1.64
CA LEU A 571 -28.06 -24.49 -2.41
C LEU A 571 -28.14 -25.44 -3.62
N ASN A 572 -27.03 -25.69 -4.29
CA ASN A 572 -26.97 -26.61 -5.42
C ASN A 572 -26.93 -28.09 -4.98
N ALA A 573 -26.23 -28.42 -3.90
CA ALA A 573 -26.23 -29.77 -3.34
C ALA A 573 -27.62 -30.20 -2.86
N LEU A 574 -28.39 -29.29 -2.27
CA LEU A 574 -29.76 -29.54 -1.81
C LEU A 574 -30.72 -29.87 -2.97
N LYS A 575 -30.54 -29.25 -4.14
CA LYS A 575 -31.31 -29.60 -5.36
C LYS A 575 -31.02 -31.03 -5.82
N ILE A 576 -29.79 -31.51 -5.67
CA ILE A 576 -29.39 -32.88 -6.08
C ILE A 576 -30.08 -33.94 -5.23
N VAL A 577 -30.24 -33.67 -3.93
CA VAL A 577 -30.86 -34.59 -2.98
C VAL A 577 -32.35 -34.32 -2.75
N ASP A 578 -32.94 -33.39 -3.52
CA ASP A 578 -34.34 -32.96 -3.45
C ASP A 578 -34.80 -32.58 -2.03
N ARG A 579 -34.05 -31.67 -1.38
CA ARG A 579 -34.34 -31.17 -0.03
C ARG A 579 -34.36 -29.65 0.04
N LYS A 580 -35.09 -29.11 1.01
CA LYS A 580 -35.12 -27.67 1.28
C LYS A 580 -34.21 -27.29 2.44
N LEU A 581 -33.59 -26.11 2.35
CA LEU A 581 -32.67 -25.60 3.36
C LEU A 581 -33.31 -25.47 4.75
N GLU A 582 -34.59 -25.10 4.80
CA GLU A 582 -35.35 -24.92 6.04
C GLU A 582 -35.68 -26.24 6.77
N GLU A 583 -35.66 -27.37 6.04
CA GLU A 583 -36.06 -28.69 6.56
C GLU A 583 -34.86 -29.55 7.01
N VAL A 584 -33.63 -29.21 6.59
CA VAL A 584 -32.44 -30.04 6.83
C VAL A 584 -31.75 -29.77 8.16
N LYS A 585 -31.29 -30.84 8.82
CA LYS A 585 -30.38 -30.80 9.97
C LYS A 585 -28.94 -30.63 9.51
N ILE A 586 -28.33 -29.50 9.85
CA ILE A 586 -26.96 -29.13 9.49
C ILE A 586 -26.06 -29.20 10.73
N VAL A 587 -25.01 -30.00 10.67
CA VAL A 587 -24.01 -30.12 11.75
C VAL A 587 -22.69 -29.54 11.29
N PHE A 588 -22.25 -28.48 11.97
CA PHE A 588 -20.95 -27.88 11.78
C PHE A 588 -19.93 -28.52 12.72
N ASN A 589 -18.72 -28.76 12.22
CA ASN A 589 -17.56 -29.00 13.05
C ASN A 589 -16.56 -27.86 12.88
N GLY A 590 -16.29 -27.17 13.99
CA GLY A 590 -15.56 -25.90 14.02
C GLY A 590 -16.44 -24.77 14.54
N ALA A 591 -15.89 -23.96 15.43
CA ALA A 591 -16.53 -22.75 15.97
C ALA A 591 -15.59 -21.53 15.82
N GLY A 592 -14.84 -21.51 14.71
CA GLY A 592 -13.97 -20.40 14.31
C GLY A 592 -14.71 -19.35 13.46
N ALA A 593 -13.96 -18.38 12.94
CA ALA A 593 -14.48 -17.24 12.18
C ALA A 593 -15.39 -17.67 11.01
N SER A 594 -14.87 -18.52 10.13
CA SER A 594 -15.58 -19.04 8.96
C SER A 594 -16.83 -19.84 9.32
N ALA A 595 -16.77 -20.71 10.34
CA ALA A 595 -17.88 -21.57 10.72
C ALA A 595 -19.07 -20.76 11.26
N ILE A 596 -18.78 -19.78 12.12
CA ILE A 596 -19.79 -18.91 12.72
C ILE A 596 -20.42 -18.00 11.66
N SER A 597 -19.62 -17.40 10.79
CA SER A 597 -20.13 -16.56 9.69
C SER A 597 -20.97 -17.38 8.70
N THR A 598 -20.53 -18.59 8.36
CA THR A 598 -21.30 -19.51 7.50
C THR A 598 -22.63 -19.88 8.16
N ALA A 599 -22.64 -20.28 9.43
CA ALA A 599 -23.88 -20.60 10.14
C ALA A 599 -24.85 -19.42 10.18
N LYS A 600 -24.37 -18.20 10.47
CA LYS A 600 -25.19 -16.98 10.45
C LYS A 600 -25.78 -16.71 9.06
N LEU A 601 -24.98 -16.81 8.00
CA LEU A 601 -25.47 -16.59 6.63
C LEU A 601 -26.48 -17.65 6.20
N LEU A 602 -26.29 -18.92 6.59
CA LEU A 602 -27.27 -19.99 6.33
C LEU A 602 -28.60 -19.72 7.04
N ILE A 603 -28.58 -19.22 8.28
CA ILE A 603 -29.79 -18.82 9.01
C ILE A 603 -30.50 -17.69 8.26
N GLN A 604 -29.77 -16.67 7.81
CA GLN A 604 -30.34 -15.59 6.99
C GLN A 604 -30.92 -16.08 5.65
N ALA A 605 -30.34 -17.15 5.09
CA ALA A 605 -30.86 -17.82 3.90
C ALA A 605 -32.07 -18.75 4.17
N GLY A 606 -32.44 -18.97 5.45
CA GLY A 606 -33.62 -19.73 5.86
C GLY A 606 -33.35 -21.06 6.57
N ALA A 607 -32.10 -21.42 6.87
CA ALA A 607 -31.79 -22.65 7.62
C ALA A 607 -32.30 -22.56 9.08
N GLN A 608 -33.00 -23.60 9.54
CA GLN A 608 -33.63 -23.61 10.87
C GLN A 608 -32.94 -24.56 11.87
N HIS A 609 -32.34 -25.65 11.40
CA HIS A 609 -31.82 -26.73 12.25
C HIS A 609 -30.29 -26.83 12.19
N ILE A 610 -29.59 -25.86 12.79
CA ILE A 610 -28.12 -25.84 12.85
C ILE A 610 -27.62 -26.25 14.22
N ILE A 611 -26.63 -27.14 14.26
CA ILE A 611 -25.84 -27.49 15.46
C ILE A 611 -24.37 -27.23 15.15
N VAL A 612 -23.67 -26.49 16.02
CA VAL A 612 -22.24 -26.22 15.86
C VAL A 612 -21.45 -26.93 16.95
N CYS A 613 -20.42 -27.68 16.55
CA CYS A 613 -19.50 -28.36 17.45
C CYS A 613 -18.15 -27.65 17.51
N ASP A 614 -17.56 -27.60 18.70
CA ASP A 614 -16.15 -27.26 18.90
C ASP A 614 -15.39 -28.43 19.53
N THR A 615 -14.16 -28.18 19.98
CA THR A 615 -13.30 -29.21 20.60
C THR A 615 -13.85 -29.82 21.89
N LYS A 616 -14.95 -29.31 22.47
CA LYS A 616 -15.63 -29.92 23.62
C LYS A 616 -17.03 -30.46 23.28
N GLY A 617 -17.39 -30.53 22.00
CA GLY A 617 -18.68 -31.05 21.52
C GLY A 617 -19.66 -29.95 21.11
N ALA A 618 -20.95 -30.27 21.09
CA ALA A 618 -22.01 -29.36 20.66
C ALA A 618 -22.07 -28.09 21.53
N ILE A 619 -22.29 -26.94 20.87
CA ILE A 619 -22.56 -25.66 21.50
C ILE A 619 -24.08 -25.55 21.71
N PHE A 620 -24.47 -25.17 22.93
CA PHE A 620 -25.85 -24.99 23.33
C PHE A 620 -25.97 -23.98 24.47
N LYS A 621 -27.14 -23.36 24.59
CA LYS A 621 -27.41 -22.38 25.64
C LYS A 621 -27.23 -22.97 27.03
N GLY A 622 -26.36 -22.37 27.83
CA GLY A 622 -26.05 -22.80 29.20
C GLY A 622 -24.88 -23.81 29.32
N ARG A 623 -24.17 -24.12 28.23
CA ARG A 623 -22.93 -24.91 28.29
C ARG A 623 -21.87 -24.17 29.13
N SER A 624 -21.23 -24.86 30.06
CA SER A 624 -20.31 -24.24 31.05
C SER A 624 -18.83 -24.28 30.67
N VAL A 625 -18.43 -25.03 29.62
CA VAL A 625 -17.02 -25.28 29.28
C VAL A 625 -16.68 -24.79 27.88
N GLY A 626 -15.58 -24.06 27.74
CA GLY A 626 -15.04 -23.64 26.44
C GLY A 626 -15.88 -22.59 25.70
N MET A 627 -16.73 -21.87 26.43
CA MET A 627 -17.58 -20.80 25.91
C MET A 627 -16.85 -19.44 25.94
N ASN A 628 -17.30 -18.54 25.08
CA ASN A 628 -16.94 -17.12 25.05
C ASN A 628 -18.16 -16.34 24.54
N ARG A 629 -18.10 -15.00 24.57
CA ARG A 629 -19.22 -14.13 24.14
C ARG A 629 -19.79 -14.51 22.76
N ILE A 630 -18.93 -14.76 21.77
CA ILE A 630 -19.36 -15.09 20.40
C ILE A 630 -20.06 -16.46 20.35
N LYS A 631 -19.56 -17.44 21.10
CA LYS A 631 -20.20 -18.76 21.19
C LYS A 631 -21.52 -18.72 21.97
N GLU A 632 -21.63 -17.82 22.95
CA GLU A 632 -22.89 -17.59 23.66
C GLU A 632 -23.93 -17.01 22.71
N GLU A 633 -23.58 -15.98 21.94
CA GLU A 633 -24.44 -15.42 20.89
C GLU A 633 -24.85 -16.48 19.85
N LEU A 634 -23.91 -17.33 19.43
CA LEU A 634 -24.19 -18.44 18.53
C LEU A 634 -25.16 -19.45 19.14
N ALA A 635 -25.03 -19.77 20.42
CA ALA A 635 -25.87 -20.71 21.15
C ALA A 635 -27.32 -20.21 21.34
N GLU A 636 -27.55 -18.90 21.22
CA GLU A 636 -28.90 -18.31 21.24
C GLU A 636 -29.63 -18.51 19.90
N ILE A 637 -28.90 -18.61 18.79
CA ILE A 637 -29.46 -18.69 17.43
C ILE A 637 -29.30 -20.07 16.78
N THR A 638 -28.61 -21.02 17.43
CA THR A 638 -28.41 -22.39 16.96
C THR A 638 -28.79 -23.40 18.04
N ASN A 639 -29.03 -24.65 17.63
CA ASN A 639 -29.30 -25.79 18.50
C ASN A 639 -30.41 -25.51 19.55
N PRO A 640 -31.63 -25.10 19.13
CA PRO A 640 -32.71 -24.72 20.05
C PRO A 640 -33.14 -25.87 20.97
N GLU A 641 -32.99 -27.11 20.50
CA GLU A 641 -33.27 -28.34 21.26
C GLU A 641 -32.20 -28.68 22.31
N ARG A 642 -31.10 -27.91 22.35
CA ARG A 642 -29.96 -28.10 23.26
C ARG A 642 -29.40 -29.53 23.20
N GLN A 643 -29.28 -30.08 22.00
CA GLN A 643 -28.59 -31.36 21.80
C GLN A 643 -27.15 -31.25 22.31
N GLN A 644 -26.72 -32.25 23.07
CA GLN A 644 -25.41 -32.28 23.73
C GLN A 644 -24.60 -33.48 23.24
N GLY A 645 -23.31 -33.48 23.58
CA GLY A 645 -22.39 -34.57 23.28
C GLY A 645 -21.34 -34.21 22.23
N SER A 646 -20.58 -35.22 21.87
CA SER A 646 -19.54 -35.20 20.85
C SER A 646 -20.10 -35.06 19.43
N LEU A 647 -19.24 -34.72 18.47
CA LEU A 647 -19.60 -34.69 17.05
C LEU A 647 -20.26 -36.00 16.59
N ALA A 648 -19.71 -37.14 17.01
CA ALA A 648 -20.19 -38.48 16.67
C ALA A 648 -21.63 -38.77 17.14
N GLU A 649 -22.08 -38.08 18.20
CA GLU A 649 -23.43 -38.23 18.75
C GLU A 649 -24.41 -37.32 18.02
N VAL A 650 -24.07 -36.05 17.84
CA VAL A 650 -25.01 -35.06 17.25
C VAL A 650 -25.12 -35.14 15.73
N ILE A 651 -24.11 -35.71 15.04
CA ILE A 651 -24.14 -35.91 13.59
C ILE A 651 -25.12 -37.01 13.14
N ARG A 652 -25.58 -37.86 14.07
CA ARG A 652 -26.55 -38.91 13.75
C ARG A 652 -27.82 -38.31 13.19
N GLY A 653 -28.26 -38.84 12.05
CA GLY A 653 -29.42 -38.34 11.29
C GLY A 653 -29.26 -36.93 10.74
N ALA A 654 -28.06 -36.34 10.73
CA ALA A 654 -27.82 -35.07 10.06
C ALA A 654 -27.89 -35.23 8.55
N ASP A 655 -28.44 -34.24 7.84
CA ASP A 655 -28.52 -34.23 6.38
C ASP A 655 -27.27 -33.63 5.76
N VAL A 656 -26.66 -32.68 6.47
CA VAL A 656 -25.52 -31.91 6.00
C VAL A 656 -24.46 -31.86 7.09
N PHE A 657 -23.21 -32.16 6.72
CA PHE A 657 -22.03 -31.87 7.53
C PHE A 657 -21.24 -30.73 6.90
N ILE A 658 -20.83 -29.75 7.70
CA ILE A 658 -19.94 -28.66 7.28
C ILE A 658 -18.74 -28.60 8.23
N GLY A 659 -17.57 -29.02 7.74
CA GLY A 659 -16.30 -28.96 8.42
C GLY A 659 -15.53 -27.70 8.09
N LEU A 660 -15.23 -26.90 9.11
CA LEU A 660 -14.38 -25.70 9.09
C LEU A 660 -13.47 -25.74 10.32
N SER A 661 -12.68 -26.82 10.40
CA SER A 661 -11.99 -27.23 11.63
C SER A 661 -10.56 -27.72 11.36
N GLY A 662 -10.29 -29.01 11.59
CA GLY A 662 -8.99 -29.63 11.44
C GLY A 662 -9.09 -31.00 10.77
N PRO A 663 -7.94 -31.60 10.43
CA PRO A 663 -7.89 -32.80 9.60
C PRO A 663 -8.41 -34.05 10.32
N ASN A 664 -8.99 -34.98 9.55
CA ASN A 664 -9.35 -36.33 9.99
C ASN A 664 -10.30 -36.42 11.21
N VAL A 665 -11.15 -35.42 11.41
CA VAL A 665 -12.12 -35.36 12.52
C VAL A 665 -13.45 -36.06 12.20
N LEU A 666 -13.78 -36.24 10.92
CA LEU A 666 -15.01 -36.93 10.49
C LEU A 666 -14.66 -38.35 10.01
N SER A 667 -15.26 -39.37 10.64
CA SER A 667 -15.01 -40.77 10.27
C SER A 667 -16.07 -41.30 9.29
N GLN A 668 -15.76 -42.41 8.60
CA GLN A 668 -16.74 -43.10 7.75
C GLN A 668 -17.96 -43.57 8.54
N ASP A 669 -17.79 -44.01 9.79
CA ASP A 669 -18.90 -44.44 10.64
C ASP A 669 -19.84 -43.29 10.99
N MET A 670 -19.29 -42.09 11.22
CA MET A 670 -20.10 -40.89 11.41
C MET A 670 -20.92 -40.59 10.15
N VAL A 671 -20.30 -40.64 8.97
CA VAL A 671 -21.01 -40.43 7.69
C VAL A 671 -22.09 -41.49 7.46
N ARG A 672 -21.84 -42.76 7.79
CA ARG A 672 -22.85 -43.84 7.71
C ARG A 672 -24.02 -43.62 8.68
N SER A 673 -23.81 -42.90 9.77
CA SER A 673 -24.84 -42.59 10.77
C SER A 673 -25.70 -41.36 10.44
N MET A 674 -25.34 -40.61 9.40
CA MET A 674 -26.11 -39.47 8.88
C MET A 674 -27.41 -39.94 8.20
N ALA A 675 -28.24 -38.98 7.78
CA ALA A 675 -29.44 -39.26 7.01
C ALA A 675 -29.12 -39.90 5.64
N SER A 676 -30.12 -40.39 4.92
CA SER A 676 -29.93 -40.90 3.57
C SER A 676 -29.40 -39.80 2.64
N GLN A 677 -28.50 -40.15 1.71
CA GLN A 677 -27.89 -39.22 0.76
C GLN A 677 -27.27 -37.96 1.44
N PRO A 678 -26.39 -38.12 2.44
CA PRO A 678 -25.87 -36.98 3.18
C PRO A 678 -24.95 -36.12 2.29
N ILE A 679 -24.95 -34.81 2.57
CA ILE A 679 -24.06 -33.83 1.96
C ILE A 679 -22.89 -33.59 2.92
N VAL A 680 -21.65 -33.70 2.44
CA VAL A 680 -20.44 -33.55 3.25
C VAL A 680 -19.53 -32.47 2.67
N PHE A 681 -19.39 -31.35 3.39
CA PHE A 681 -18.46 -30.28 3.05
C PHE A 681 -17.28 -30.38 4.04
N ALA A 682 -16.12 -30.87 3.59
CA ALA A 682 -14.92 -31.04 4.41
C ALA A 682 -13.85 -30.03 3.97
N MET A 683 -13.87 -28.83 4.54
CA MET A 683 -13.19 -27.64 4.00
C MET A 683 -11.89 -27.27 4.75
N ALA A 684 -11.44 -28.07 5.73
CA ALA A 684 -10.13 -27.88 6.31
C ALA A 684 -9.01 -27.98 5.26
N ASN A 685 -7.99 -27.13 5.39
CA ASN A 685 -6.82 -27.07 4.52
C ASN A 685 -5.52 -27.21 5.35
N PRO A 686 -4.46 -27.84 4.81
CA PRO A 686 -4.40 -28.55 3.52
C PRO A 686 -5.07 -29.94 3.54
N ASP A 687 -5.35 -30.49 4.72
CA ASP A 687 -5.94 -31.81 4.90
C ASP A 687 -7.39 -31.69 5.39
N PRO A 688 -8.38 -32.26 4.67
CA PRO A 688 -9.79 -32.11 5.00
C PRO A 688 -10.20 -32.94 6.23
N GLU A 689 -11.37 -32.63 6.79
CA GLU A 689 -11.97 -33.38 7.90
C GLU A 689 -12.15 -34.87 7.59
N ILE A 690 -12.39 -35.21 6.32
CA ILE A 690 -12.45 -36.56 5.77
C ILE A 690 -12.03 -36.50 4.29
N GLN A 691 -11.33 -37.53 3.80
CA GLN A 691 -11.00 -37.62 2.37
C GLN A 691 -12.27 -37.84 1.52
N PRO A 692 -12.39 -37.21 0.33
CA PRO A 692 -13.60 -37.31 -0.48
C PRO A 692 -14.01 -38.73 -0.85
N GLU A 693 -13.03 -39.58 -1.16
CA GLU A 693 -13.24 -40.99 -1.49
C GLU A 693 -13.82 -41.75 -0.30
N ALA A 694 -13.32 -41.46 0.91
CA ALA A 694 -13.80 -42.09 2.14
C ALA A 694 -15.24 -41.65 2.47
N ALA A 695 -15.57 -40.36 2.29
CA ALA A 695 -16.92 -39.85 2.48
C ALA A 695 -17.91 -40.49 1.48
N LYS A 696 -17.54 -40.58 0.19
CA LYS A 696 -18.34 -41.24 -0.85
C LYS A 696 -18.54 -42.73 -0.55
N ALA A 697 -17.48 -43.45 -0.16
CA ALA A 697 -17.55 -44.86 0.22
C ALA A 697 -18.42 -45.12 1.47
N ALA A 698 -18.57 -44.10 2.32
CA ALA A 698 -19.45 -44.13 3.49
C ALA A 698 -20.91 -43.77 3.17
N GLY A 699 -21.22 -43.34 1.94
CA GLY A 699 -22.58 -43.10 1.45
C GLY A 699 -22.92 -41.64 1.14
N ALA A 700 -21.96 -40.70 1.24
CA ALA A 700 -22.21 -39.29 0.90
C ALA A 700 -22.64 -39.11 -0.56
N ALA A 701 -23.76 -38.41 -0.77
CA ALA A 701 -24.28 -38.13 -2.11
C ALA A 701 -23.52 -37.00 -2.79
N VAL A 702 -23.13 -35.98 -2.03
CA VAL A 702 -22.35 -34.83 -2.51
C VAL A 702 -21.20 -34.62 -1.54
N VAL A 703 -20.01 -34.41 -2.08
CA VAL A 703 -18.81 -34.08 -1.29
C VAL A 703 -18.15 -32.83 -1.88
N ALA A 704 -17.82 -31.88 -1.02
CA ALA A 704 -17.09 -30.65 -1.36
C ALA A 704 -15.90 -30.46 -0.40
N THR A 705 -14.84 -29.81 -0.88
CA THR A 705 -13.63 -29.55 -0.07
C THR A 705 -13.05 -28.17 -0.36
N GLY A 706 -12.10 -27.70 0.46
CA GLY A 706 -11.33 -26.48 0.17
C GLY A 706 -10.23 -26.66 -0.88
N ARG A 707 -9.96 -27.89 -1.30
CA ARG A 707 -8.82 -28.28 -2.12
C ARG A 707 -9.11 -28.26 -3.62
N SER A 708 -8.16 -27.76 -4.41
CA SER A 708 -8.30 -27.59 -5.85
C SER A 708 -8.12 -28.87 -6.68
N ASP A 709 -7.55 -29.93 -6.09
CA ASP A 709 -7.34 -31.21 -6.75
C ASP A 709 -8.57 -32.14 -6.70
N PHE A 710 -9.63 -31.73 -6.00
CA PHE A 710 -10.90 -32.46 -5.92
C PHE A 710 -12.06 -31.70 -6.59
N PRO A 711 -13.13 -32.41 -7.03
CA PRO A 711 -14.36 -31.77 -7.48
C PRO A 711 -15.01 -30.93 -6.38
N ASN A 712 -15.87 -29.99 -6.77
CA ASN A 712 -16.62 -29.12 -5.85
C ASN A 712 -15.72 -28.35 -4.86
N GLN A 713 -14.71 -27.63 -5.39
CA GLN A 713 -13.86 -26.80 -4.54
C GLN A 713 -14.64 -25.59 -4.01
N VAL A 714 -14.73 -25.46 -2.68
CA VAL A 714 -15.18 -24.24 -2.00
C VAL A 714 -13.97 -23.31 -1.88
N ASN A 715 -13.91 -22.31 -2.76
CA ASN A 715 -12.80 -21.38 -2.85
C ASN A 715 -13.31 -19.93 -2.84
N ASN A 716 -12.83 -19.14 -1.88
CA ASN A 716 -13.26 -17.76 -1.65
C ASN A 716 -13.01 -16.84 -2.85
N CYS A 717 -12.10 -17.19 -3.77
CA CYS A 717 -11.88 -16.44 -5.02
C CYS A 717 -13.12 -16.33 -5.92
N LEU A 718 -14.12 -17.20 -5.73
CA LEU A 718 -15.42 -17.11 -6.40
C LEU A 718 -16.29 -15.95 -5.88
N ALA A 719 -15.98 -15.39 -4.70
CA ALA A 719 -16.80 -14.39 -4.03
C ALA A 719 -16.13 -13.02 -4.00
N PHE A 720 -15.03 -12.86 -3.26
CA PHE A 720 -14.51 -11.53 -2.93
C PHE A 720 -14.20 -10.62 -4.12
N PRO A 721 -13.65 -11.08 -5.28
CA PRO A 721 -13.34 -10.17 -6.37
C PRO A 721 -14.60 -9.52 -6.96
N GLY A 722 -15.66 -10.31 -7.15
CA GLY A 722 -16.94 -9.83 -7.66
C GLY A 722 -17.67 -8.95 -6.64
N ILE A 723 -17.68 -9.36 -5.36
CA ILE A 723 -18.32 -8.58 -4.28
C ILE A 723 -17.70 -7.18 -4.20
N PHE A 724 -16.36 -7.09 -4.15
CA PHE A 724 -15.68 -5.80 -4.10
C PHE A 724 -15.88 -4.98 -5.37
N ARG A 725 -15.81 -5.58 -6.56
CA ARG A 725 -16.08 -4.84 -7.81
C ARG A 725 -17.48 -4.24 -7.80
N GLY A 726 -18.50 -5.01 -7.40
CA GLY A 726 -19.87 -4.54 -7.26
C GLY A 726 -20.00 -3.42 -6.24
N ALA A 727 -19.38 -3.56 -5.06
CA ALA A 727 -19.40 -2.56 -3.99
C ALA A 727 -18.67 -1.26 -4.38
N LEU A 728 -17.51 -1.35 -5.02
CA LEU A 728 -16.72 -0.20 -5.47
C LEU A 728 -17.44 0.58 -6.57
N ASP A 729 -18.04 -0.10 -7.54
CA ASP A 729 -18.73 0.55 -8.66
C ASP A 729 -19.94 1.37 -8.21
N ILE A 730 -20.62 0.99 -7.12
CA ILE A 730 -21.73 1.79 -6.55
C ILE A 730 -21.27 2.72 -5.43
N ARG A 731 -19.95 2.80 -5.16
CA ARG A 731 -19.35 3.48 -4.00
C ARG A 731 -20.08 3.13 -2.69
N ALA A 732 -20.26 1.84 -2.44
CA ALA A 732 -21.01 1.33 -1.32
C ALA A 732 -20.44 1.82 0.01
N ARG A 733 -21.31 2.13 0.98
CA ARG A 733 -20.91 2.48 2.35
C ARG A 733 -20.41 1.27 3.14
N ALA A 734 -21.04 0.12 2.89
CA ALA A 734 -20.71 -1.17 3.51
C ALA A 734 -21.10 -2.32 2.58
N ILE A 735 -20.55 -3.51 2.84
CA ILE A 735 -21.07 -4.78 2.30
C ILE A 735 -21.96 -5.39 3.39
N ASN A 736 -23.23 -5.62 3.08
CA ASN A 736 -24.21 -6.17 4.02
C ASN A 736 -24.63 -7.60 3.67
N ASP A 737 -25.42 -8.23 4.55
CA ASP A 737 -25.86 -9.61 4.37
C ASP A 737 -26.66 -9.83 3.08
N ALA A 738 -27.49 -8.87 2.66
CA ALA A 738 -28.24 -8.97 1.40
C ALA A 738 -27.31 -9.03 0.18
N MET A 739 -26.21 -8.29 0.19
CA MET A 739 -25.17 -8.33 -0.84
C MET A 739 -24.45 -9.69 -0.85
N ASN A 740 -24.16 -10.27 0.32
CA ASN A 740 -23.56 -11.60 0.45
C ASN A 740 -24.50 -12.71 -0.04
N LEU A 741 -25.79 -12.67 0.33
CA LEU A 741 -26.80 -13.60 -0.15
C LEU A 741 -26.96 -13.52 -1.67
N ALA A 742 -27.01 -12.31 -2.23
CA ALA A 742 -27.09 -12.10 -3.68
C ALA A 742 -25.87 -12.69 -4.41
N ALA A 743 -24.67 -12.52 -3.87
CA ALA A 743 -23.46 -13.14 -4.40
C ALA A 743 -23.55 -14.67 -4.38
N ALA A 744 -24.00 -15.28 -3.28
CA ALA A 744 -24.15 -16.73 -3.17
C ALA A 744 -25.15 -17.29 -4.20
N HIS A 745 -26.29 -16.63 -4.38
CA HIS A 745 -27.28 -17.00 -5.40
C HIS A 745 -26.72 -16.86 -6.82
N ALA A 746 -25.95 -15.80 -7.10
CA ALA A 746 -25.32 -15.60 -8.40
C ALA A 746 -24.33 -16.74 -8.73
N ILE A 747 -23.47 -17.11 -7.77
CA ILE A 747 -22.51 -18.22 -7.93
C ILE A 747 -23.26 -19.54 -8.16
N ALA A 748 -24.28 -19.84 -7.33
CA ALA A 748 -25.06 -21.07 -7.45
C ALA A 748 -25.79 -21.16 -8.81
N GLY A 749 -26.32 -20.03 -9.30
CA GLY A 749 -27.05 -19.94 -10.56
C GLY A 749 -26.22 -20.26 -11.80
N LEU A 750 -24.90 -20.06 -11.76
CA LEU A 750 -24.01 -20.24 -12.92
C LEU A 750 -23.77 -21.71 -13.32
N VAL A 751 -24.00 -22.65 -12.40
CA VAL A 751 -23.92 -24.09 -12.70
C VAL A 751 -25.05 -24.51 -13.65
N GLY A 752 -26.24 -23.92 -13.50
CA GLY A 752 -27.35 -24.12 -14.41
C GLY A 752 -27.72 -25.59 -14.61
N GLN A 753 -27.75 -26.02 -15.87
CA GLN A 753 -28.18 -27.37 -16.27
C GLN A 753 -27.08 -28.44 -16.10
N ASP A 754 -25.83 -28.03 -15.87
CA ASP A 754 -24.70 -28.95 -15.70
C ASP A 754 -24.60 -29.49 -14.25
N LEU A 755 -25.59 -29.18 -13.42
CA LEU A 755 -25.64 -29.57 -12.01
C LEU A 755 -25.51 -31.08 -11.84
N ALA A 756 -24.47 -31.51 -11.15
CA ALA A 756 -24.18 -32.92 -10.88
C ALA A 756 -23.53 -33.09 -9.50
N PRO A 757 -23.53 -34.31 -8.90
CA PRO A 757 -22.88 -34.54 -7.61
C PRO A 757 -21.40 -34.14 -7.54
N GLY A 758 -20.70 -34.14 -8.68
CA GLY A 758 -19.31 -33.68 -8.81
C GLY A 758 -19.15 -32.25 -9.35
N TYR A 759 -20.25 -31.53 -9.57
CA TYR A 759 -20.24 -30.17 -10.11
C TYR A 759 -21.41 -29.35 -9.53
N ILE A 760 -21.25 -28.88 -8.28
CA ILE A 760 -22.22 -28.03 -7.56
C ILE A 760 -21.78 -26.56 -7.50
N LEU A 761 -20.52 -26.29 -7.83
CA LEU A 761 -19.92 -24.95 -7.86
C LEU A 761 -19.17 -24.77 -9.19
N PRO A 762 -19.15 -23.55 -9.74
CA PRO A 762 -18.24 -23.20 -10.83
C PRO A 762 -16.78 -23.44 -10.42
N ASN A 763 -15.92 -23.70 -11.41
CA ASN A 763 -14.48 -23.82 -11.16
C ASN A 763 -13.89 -22.47 -10.75
N ALA A 764 -12.81 -22.46 -9.96
CA ALA A 764 -12.11 -21.24 -9.51
C ALA A 764 -11.67 -20.31 -10.66
N MET A 765 -11.46 -20.84 -11.87
CA MET A 765 -11.10 -20.09 -13.07
C MET A 765 -12.30 -19.82 -14.01
N ASP A 766 -13.53 -19.95 -13.52
CA ASP A 766 -14.72 -19.62 -14.29
C ASP A 766 -14.92 -18.10 -14.35
N PHE A 767 -14.43 -17.49 -15.42
CA PHE A 767 -14.50 -16.04 -15.68
C PHE A 767 -15.94 -15.50 -15.86
N ARG A 768 -16.97 -16.35 -15.84
CA ARG A 768 -18.38 -15.90 -15.77
C ARG A 768 -18.77 -15.48 -14.36
N VAL A 769 -18.07 -15.97 -13.33
CA VAL A 769 -18.39 -15.75 -11.92
C VAL A 769 -18.25 -14.28 -11.52
N PRO A 770 -17.10 -13.61 -11.72
CA PRO A 770 -16.93 -12.27 -11.17
C PRO A 770 -17.91 -11.23 -11.72
N PRO A 771 -18.23 -11.20 -13.04
CA PRO A 771 -19.27 -10.33 -13.59
C PRO A 771 -20.66 -10.55 -12.97
N ALA A 772 -21.06 -11.82 -12.79
CA ALA A 772 -22.37 -12.16 -12.25
C ALA A 772 -22.48 -11.75 -10.78
N VAL A 773 -21.42 -12.00 -9.99
CA VAL A 773 -21.36 -11.60 -8.59
C VAL A 773 -21.36 -10.08 -8.47
N ALA A 774 -20.54 -9.36 -9.25
CA ALA A 774 -20.49 -7.90 -9.22
C ALA A 774 -21.84 -7.25 -9.50
N GLU A 775 -22.56 -7.73 -10.52
CA GLU A 775 -23.91 -7.27 -10.83
C GLU A 775 -24.88 -7.55 -9.67
N ALA A 776 -24.91 -8.77 -9.14
CA ALA A 776 -25.82 -9.16 -8.08
C ALA A 776 -25.57 -8.37 -6.79
N THR A 777 -24.30 -8.19 -6.43
CA THR A 777 -23.86 -7.38 -5.29
C THR A 777 -24.23 -5.91 -5.48
N ALA A 778 -24.00 -5.32 -6.66
CA ALA A 778 -24.38 -3.94 -6.95
C ALA A 778 -25.90 -3.73 -6.84
N ARG A 779 -26.68 -4.67 -7.40
CA ARG A 779 -28.15 -4.67 -7.35
C ARG A 779 -28.67 -4.70 -5.91
N ALA A 780 -28.13 -5.58 -5.08
CA ALA A 780 -28.49 -5.68 -3.66
C ALA A 780 -28.07 -4.44 -2.87
N GLY A 781 -26.87 -3.90 -3.14
CA GLY A 781 -26.38 -2.67 -2.50
C GLY A 781 -27.24 -1.45 -2.81
N LEU A 782 -27.72 -1.32 -4.05
CA LEU A 782 -28.70 -0.28 -4.42
C LEU A 782 -30.05 -0.48 -3.72
N ALA A 783 -30.57 -1.72 -3.72
CA ALA A 783 -31.87 -2.04 -3.11
C ALA A 783 -31.90 -1.79 -1.59
N THR A 784 -30.77 -1.98 -0.91
CA THR A 784 -30.62 -1.80 0.54
C THR A 784 -30.09 -0.42 0.95
N GLY A 785 -29.91 0.50 0.00
CA GLY A 785 -29.47 1.87 0.28
C GLY A 785 -27.99 2.01 0.64
N MET A 786 -27.15 1.01 0.34
CA MET A 786 -25.70 1.07 0.57
C MET A 786 -24.97 1.92 -0.47
N ALA A 787 -25.53 2.05 -1.68
CA ALA A 787 -24.91 2.80 -2.78
C ALA A 787 -24.86 4.32 -2.51
N ARG A 788 -23.75 4.98 -2.86
CA ARG A 788 -23.67 6.45 -2.91
C ARG A 788 -23.95 7.02 -4.30
N ILE A 789 -23.81 6.20 -5.34
CA ILE A 789 -24.11 6.58 -6.71
C ILE A 789 -25.06 5.57 -7.33
N HIS A 790 -25.95 6.06 -8.20
CA HIS A 790 -26.91 5.22 -8.89
C HIS A 790 -26.35 4.82 -10.25
N ILE A 791 -25.99 3.54 -10.41
CA ILE A 791 -25.51 2.95 -11.65
C ILE A 791 -26.34 1.69 -11.92
N ASP A 792 -26.65 1.44 -13.19
CA ASP A 792 -27.31 0.20 -13.61
C ASP A 792 -26.44 -1.03 -13.25
N PRO A 793 -26.93 -1.97 -12.42
CA PRO A 793 -26.19 -3.19 -12.08
C PRO A 793 -25.73 -4.00 -13.29
N GLU A 794 -26.51 -4.05 -14.36
CA GLU A 794 -26.13 -4.80 -15.56
C GLU A 794 -24.93 -4.17 -16.25
N ARG A 795 -24.77 -2.85 -16.15
CA ARG A 795 -23.57 -2.15 -16.61
C ARG A 795 -22.35 -2.52 -15.78
N VAL A 796 -22.50 -2.72 -14.47
CA VAL A 796 -21.41 -3.20 -13.58
C VAL A 796 -20.95 -4.60 -14.03
N GLY A 797 -21.88 -5.53 -14.21
CA GLY A 797 -21.58 -6.88 -14.70
C GLY A 797 -20.91 -6.85 -16.08
N ARG A 798 -21.45 -6.05 -17.01
CA ARG A 798 -20.88 -5.90 -18.35
C ARG A 798 -19.47 -5.31 -18.34
N HIS A 799 -19.24 -4.24 -17.59
CA HIS A 799 -17.92 -3.61 -17.47
C HIS A 799 -16.89 -4.57 -16.86
N THR A 800 -17.29 -5.34 -15.85
CA THR A 800 -16.44 -6.40 -15.26
C THR A 800 -16.10 -7.47 -16.29
N ARG A 801 -17.07 -7.87 -17.13
CA ARG A 801 -16.84 -8.82 -18.22
C ARG A 801 -15.89 -8.24 -19.28
N GLU A 802 -16.13 -7.01 -19.73
CA GLU A 802 -15.26 -6.31 -20.68
C GLU A 802 -13.82 -6.22 -20.14
N PHE A 803 -13.63 -5.92 -18.85
CA PHE A 803 -12.31 -5.93 -18.22
C PHE A 803 -11.62 -7.30 -18.31
N ILE A 804 -12.33 -8.39 -18.02
CA ILE A 804 -11.77 -9.75 -18.00
C ILE A 804 -11.47 -10.27 -19.42
N TYR A 805 -12.37 -10.04 -20.38
CA TYR A 805 -12.31 -10.66 -21.71
C TYR A 805 -11.66 -9.78 -22.79
N ASP A 806 -11.84 -8.46 -22.73
CA ASP A 806 -11.37 -7.55 -23.79
C ASP A 806 -9.98 -6.97 -23.49
N GLU A 807 -9.35 -7.37 -22.38
CA GLU A 807 -8.04 -6.87 -21.90
C GLU A 807 -7.87 -5.35 -22.12
N ARG A 808 -8.84 -4.53 -21.71
CA ARG A 808 -8.56 -3.09 -21.59
C ARG A 808 -7.63 -2.89 -20.39
N LEU A 809 -6.34 -3.04 -20.69
CA LEU A 809 -5.14 -3.02 -19.86
C LEU A 809 -4.65 -4.39 -19.38
N SER A 810 -4.34 -5.30 -20.31
CA SER A 810 -3.07 -6.02 -20.15
C SER A 810 -1.94 -4.99 -20.13
N LEU A 811 -1.07 -5.17 -19.17
CA LEU A 811 0.10 -4.37 -18.97
C LEU A 811 1.11 -4.72 -20.07
N ILE A 812 1.43 -3.71 -20.88
CA ILE A 812 2.66 -3.56 -21.69
C ILE A 812 2.75 -4.45 -22.96
N GLY A 813 2.88 -3.80 -24.14
CA GLY A 813 3.27 -4.52 -25.37
C GLY A 813 2.95 -3.89 -26.75
N VAL A 814 2.96 -2.57 -26.91
CA VAL A 814 3.43 -1.92 -28.17
C VAL A 814 4.37 -0.78 -27.79
#